data_AF-A0A2D7VXR5-F1
#
_entry.id   AF-A0A2D7VXR5-F1
#
_cell.length_a   1.000
_cell.length_b   1.000
_cell.length_c   1.000
_cell.angle_alpha   90.00
_cell.angle_beta   90.00
_cell.angle_gamma   90.00
#
_symmetry.space_group_name_H-M   'P 1'
#
loop_
_entity.id
_entity.type
_entity.pdbx_description
1 polymer ?
#
loop_
_entity_poly.entity_id
_entity_poly.type
_entity_poly.pdbx_seq_one_letter_code
_entity_poly.pdbx_strand_id
1 'polypeptide(L)'
;TSWIEASRETLDTPIDVGTTTGAGVDTYDIQRIRIAQTGGVVLMLIETNINNTSITKRNQLFQYVSIDNGCSFERITTDAQLASESFHSIDLKVRLGSFVVAYCATTTQIQYMVLPNGYSSVHLMRSAEEYVGLGGGDKTTGTNNFMVDGDTSLIVDDDGSSYVFFLNHTYNFYSVLISKLGVVWDTPNAGTYPQYSNVFNTDDLSSTFRAICGAHWLGRAVLVSNLFTSTALDDSLVLTYFGGYSNVNLPKSSYPSGYTDSSRACYFANYLPVDEPSNISGLNVVGTGSDTISNGFLRIESSVTHNSNRYYQFNDLTQGIVVTDNNIYTNQGIIVRATFKVVTGGSVTSGSDNTGIYIGIDNGTSANYAVKIIASTTQFRVFDNVASSTLGTVNIDMTAGIDMYIAIDSTSVNILYRALNTNELRKFEAGPRTGLANGGGSSAGYVVQFGHLNYSTTTTMQTDWQGLHVSSLGGTGSQFAGGFDNPEDLNARLYPPLGRYSYVYDGVKITTTDGPSYENDKFDIKTEYDYPIENVYHAIAPTPRVGWRSESVTSGSVAAQAISIKFDDDIGAANKDNMPNDLMGIHLSNINWILGEILYYDGGWVSLGSISNHLRSSCSVSGRTVRGAASMLEPYYSFNELAGWTCYFLDGGNKYFRKVVSNTEGKFGGTATTTKQAILTVDTAPPQTATTIYLIPPTISILMNMNGKKAQGFKISISAQETYHKDIRIGEMIIGPVVLPGKQYSWGRTISIESGSQTIETQDGIRYSREVKPPTRNFRLAWTDGIDISQLQGAEPLIDFWVSSNQTGAQPIAVQNDAPDLMMGVIRYLQGNVSPMVYLPNITKSTSASGDFRVLQRQTEQALVTLESEITIENVVGDELQTGTGEVFRIASINLREIT
;
A
#
# COMPACT_ATOMS: atom_id res chain seq x y z
N THR A 1 -28.87 30.18 13.68
CA THR A 1 -28.08 31.09 14.51
C THR A 1 -27.52 32.18 13.62
N SER A 2 -27.82 33.44 13.91
CA SER A 2 -27.23 34.56 13.17
C SER A 2 -25.76 34.74 13.57
N TRP A 3 -24.92 35.33 12.72
CA TRP A 3 -23.51 35.62 13.07
C TRP A 3 -23.39 36.37 14.41
N ILE A 4 -24.32 37.30 14.67
CA ILE A 4 -24.38 38.10 15.90
C ILE A 4 -24.58 37.22 17.14
N GLU A 5 -25.38 36.15 17.06
CA GLU A 5 -25.55 35.21 18.17
C GLU A 5 -24.27 34.40 18.41
N ALA A 6 -23.68 33.86 17.34
CA ALA A 6 -22.46 33.05 17.42
C ALA A 6 -21.25 33.85 17.89
N SER A 7 -21.07 35.09 17.41
CA SER A 7 -19.97 35.96 17.79
C SER A 7 -20.08 36.39 19.25
N ARG A 8 -21.29 36.68 19.75
CA ARG A 8 -21.53 37.03 21.16
C ARG A 8 -21.26 35.88 22.13
N GLU A 9 -21.50 34.64 21.70
CA GLU A 9 -21.30 33.46 22.54
C GLU A 9 -19.85 32.97 22.56
N THR A 10 -19.09 33.24 21.50
CA THR A 10 -17.75 32.62 21.29
C THR A 10 -16.60 33.64 21.37
N LEU A 11 -16.82 34.91 21.00
CA LEU A 11 -15.81 35.98 21.02
C LEU A 11 -16.01 36.87 22.24
N ASP A 12 -14.93 37.21 22.94
CA ASP A 12 -14.95 38.17 24.06
C ASP A 12 -15.44 39.57 23.64
N THR A 13 -15.10 39.99 22.43
CA THR A 13 -15.52 41.23 21.78
C THR A 13 -16.17 40.90 20.45
N PRO A 14 -17.52 41.00 20.33
CA PRO A 14 -18.22 40.68 19.09
C PRO A 14 -17.90 41.70 17.99
N ILE A 15 -18.00 41.25 16.73
CA ILE A 15 -17.88 42.11 15.54
C ILE A 15 -19.28 42.44 15.02
N ASP A 16 -19.60 43.73 14.95
CA ASP A 16 -20.88 44.24 14.46
C ASP A 16 -20.94 44.20 12.92
N VAL A 17 -21.72 43.28 12.36
CA VAL A 17 -21.81 43.09 10.91
C VAL A 17 -22.93 43.93 10.30
N GLY A 18 -22.67 44.54 9.15
CA GLY A 18 -23.65 45.35 8.42
C GLY A 18 -23.31 45.49 6.94
N THR A 19 -24.30 45.88 6.13
CA THR A 19 -24.15 46.02 4.66
C THR A 19 -24.21 47.48 4.18
N THR A 20 -24.56 48.42 5.06
CA THR A 20 -24.69 49.84 4.68
C THR A 20 -23.34 50.52 4.77
N THR A 21 -22.87 51.12 3.67
CA THR A 21 -21.61 51.88 3.61
C THR A 21 -21.87 53.39 3.73
N GLY A 22 -21.08 54.10 4.53
CA GLY A 22 -21.24 55.55 4.71
C GLY A 22 -20.27 56.16 5.71
N ALA A 23 -20.18 57.49 5.74
CA ALA A 23 -19.35 58.18 6.73
C ALA A 23 -19.94 57.97 8.15
N GLY A 24 -19.10 57.55 9.11
CA GLY A 24 -19.52 57.28 10.49
C GLY A 24 -20.26 55.96 10.70
N VAL A 25 -20.29 55.06 9.71
CA VAL A 25 -20.94 53.75 9.84
C VAL A 25 -19.98 52.70 10.39
N ASP A 26 -20.07 52.41 11.69
CA ASP A 26 -19.17 51.49 12.39
C ASP A 26 -19.68 50.04 12.37
N THR A 27 -19.86 49.50 11.16
CA THR A 27 -20.14 48.07 10.94
C THR A 27 -19.15 47.47 9.96
N TYR A 28 -19.05 46.15 9.95
CA TYR A 28 -18.07 45.39 9.18
C TYR A 28 -18.73 44.45 8.19
N ASP A 29 -18.11 44.29 7.02
CA ASP A 29 -18.43 43.23 6.08
C ASP A 29 -17.33 42.15 6.13
N ILE A 30 -17.69 40.92 6.51
CA ILE A 30 -16.72 39.83 6.72
C ILE A 30 -16.31 39.27 5.37
N GLN A 31 -15.02 39.32 5.08
CA GLN A 31 -14.46 38.81 3.82
C GLN A 31 -13.98 37.37 3.98
N ARG A 32 -13.15 37.09 5.00
CA ARG A 32 -12.56 35.76 5.23
C ARG A 32 -12.41 35.47 6.72
N ILE A 33 -12.64 34.22 7.07
CA ILE A 33 -12.30 33.66 8.37
C ILE A 33 -11.29 32.55 8.14
N ARG A 34 -10.20 32.56 8.90
CA ARG A 34 -9.15 31.53 8.85
C ARG A 34 -8.82 31.08 10.26
N ILE A 35 -8.69 29.77 10.44
CA ILE A 35 -8.42 29.15 11.72
C ILE A 35 -7.33 28.10 11.57
N ALA A 36 -6.43 28.05 12.54
CA ALA A 36 -5.39 27.03 12.61
C ALA A 36 -5.08 26.71 14.07
N GLN A 37 -4.55 25.50 14.31
CA GLN A 37 -4.20 25.06 15.65
C GLN A 37 -2.77 24.51 15.67
N THR A 38 -1.97 24.95 16.65
CA THR A 38 -0.68 24.34 16.95
C THR A 38 -0.30 24.57 18.41
N GLY A 39 0.47 23.64 19.00
CA GLY A 39 0.94 23.78 20.38
C GLY A 39 -0.15 23.95 21.45
N GLY A 40 -1.35 23.41 21.23
CA GLY A 40 -2.49 23.55 22.15
C GLY A 40 -3.22 24.91 22.07
N VAL A 41 -2.84 25.78 21.13
CA VAL A 41 -3.45 27.09 20.91
C VAL A 41 -4.18 27.08 19.56
N VAL A 42 -5.37 27.67 19.52
CA VAL A 42 -6.15 27.92 18.30
C VAL A 42 -6.08 29.40 17.96
N LEU A 43 -5.56 29.73 16.78
CA LEU A 43 -5.50 31.08 16.25
C LEU A 43 -6.61 31.27 15.21
N MET A 44 -7.41 32.32 15.37
CA MET A 44 -8.43 32.74 14.42
C MET A 44 -8.12 34.14 13.91
N LEU A 45 -8.17 34.29 12.59
CA LEU A 45 -8.01 35.56 11.88
C LEU A 45 -9.30 35.85 11.10
N ILE A 46 -9.86 37.05 11.28
CA ILE A 46 -11.08 37.50 10.61
C ILE A 46 -10.74 38.77 9.81
N GLU A 47 -10.73 38.63 8.48
CA GLU A 47 -10.60 39.74 7.53
C GLU A 47 -11.97 40.39 7.32
N THR A 48 -11.99 41.72 7.39
CA THR A 48 -13.21 42.52 7.27
C THR A 48 -12.97 43.76 6.43
N ASN A 49 -14.03 44.27 5.81
CA ASN A 49 -14.08 45.61 5.25
C ASN A 49 -14.93 46.48 6.17
N ILE A 50 -14.36 47.56 6.72
CA ILE A 50 -15.16 48.51 7.50
C ILE A 50 -16.03 49.37 6.58
N ASN A 51 -17.30 49.49 6.95
CA ASN A 51 -18.29 50.26 6.18
C ASN A 51 -18.14 51.77 6.34
N ASN A 52 -17.35 52.22 7.32
CA ASN A 52 -17.07 53.62 7.57
C ASN A 52 -16.13 54.19 6.50
N THR A 53 -16.66 55.01 5.59
CA THR A 53 -15.85 55.62 4.53
C THR A 53 -14.96 56.76 5.00
N SER A 54 -15.09 57.19 6.27
CA SER A 54 -14.18 58.19 6.89
C SER A 54 -12.89 57.57 7.42
N ILE A 55 -12.83 56.24 7.54
CA ILE A 55 -11.62 55.52 7.96
C ILE A 55 -10.76 55.25 6.74
N THR A 56 -9.47 55.60 6.83
CA THR A 56 -8.54 55.47 5.70
C THR A 56 -8.21 54.00 5.42
N LYS A 57 -7.78 53.22 6.41
CA LYS A 57 -7.46 51.79 6.26
C LYS A 57 -8.71 50.94 6.46
N ARG A 58 -9.32 50.53 5.34
CA ARG A 58 -10.64 49.90 5.34
C ARG A 58 -10.61 48.38 5.36
N ASN A 59 -9.57 47.74 4.83
CA ASN A 59 -9.41 46.29 4.96
C ASN A 59 -8.75 45.97 6.31
N GLN A 60 -9.54 45.53 7.29
CA GLN A 60 -9.10 45.34 8.67
C GLN A 60 -9.01 43.86 9.03
N LEU A 61 -8.03 43.50 9.86
CA LEU A 61 -7.78 42.14 10.31
C LEU A 61 -7.93 42.04 11.82
N PHE A 62 -8.92 41.29 12.27
CA PHE A 62 -9.06 40.92 13.67
C PHE A 62 -8.31 39.63 13.95
N GLN A 63 -7.58 39.61 15.07
CA GLN A 63 -6.88 38.42 15.57
C GLN A 63 -7.47 38.01 16.92
N TYR A 64 -7.78 36.72 17.01
CA TYR A 64 -8.38 36.07 18.17
C TYR A 64 -7.62 34.79 18.51
N VAL A 65 -7.50 34.49 19.80
CA VAL A 65 -6.78 33.31 20.28
C VAL A 65 -7.63 32.54 21.29
N SER A 66 -7.58 31.21 21.20
CA SER A 66 -8.21 30.31 22.16
C SER A 66 -7.19 29.32 22.72
N ILE A 67 -7.31 29.04 24.01
CA ILE A 67 -6.53 28.02 24.76
C ILE A 67 -7.41 26.86 25.25
N ASP A 68 -8.71 26.88 24.94
CA ASP A 68 -9.71 25.92 25.36
C ASP A 68 -10.29 25.12 24.18
N ASN A 69 -9.45 24.87 23.15
CA ASN A 69 -9.81 24.17 21.91
C ASN A 69 -10.92 24.84 21.10
N GLY A 70 -11.00 26.18 21.13
CA GLY A 70 -11.93 26.97 20.33
C GLY A 70 -13.32 27.15 20.95
N CYS A 71 -13.47 26.91 22.25
CA CYS A 71 -14.73 27.19 22.95
C CYS A 71 -14.91 28.69 23.23
N SER A 72 -13.83 29.40 23.57
CA SER A 72 -13.83 30.85 23.76
C SER A 72 -12.59 31.49 23.15
N PHE A 73 -12.74 32.71 22.63
CA PHE A 73 -11.67 33.45 21.97
C PHE A 73 -11.44 34.82 22.62
N GLU A 74 -10.18 35.11 22.93
CA GLU A 74 -9.68 36.40 23.40
C GLU A 74 -9.16 37.23 22.22
N ARG A 75 -9.55 38.50 22.13
CA ARG A 75 -9.11 39.42 21.08
C ARG A 75 -7.71 39.96 21.38
N ILE A 76 -6.77 39.74 20.45
CA ILE A 76 -5.38 40.23 20.54
C ILE A 76 -5.21 41.61 19.91
N THR A 77 -6.05 41.93 18.92
CA THR A 77 -5.96 43.18 18.14
C THR A 77 -6.62 44.35 18.85
N THR A 78 -5.94 45.50 18.88
CA THR A 78 -6.51 46.77 19.41
C THR A 78 -7.10 47.62 18.30
N ASP A 79 -7.99 48.56 18.63
CA ASP A 79 -8.61 49.45 17.62
C ASP A 79 -7.59 50.35 16.91
N ALA A 80 -6.53 50.77 17.62
CA ALA A 80 -5.43 51.52 17.02
C ALA A 80 -4.67 50.70 15.97
N GLN A 81 -4.52 49.38 16.20
CA GLN A 81 -3.89 48.47 15.23
C GLN A 81 -4.78 48.27 14.00
N LEU A 82 -6.10 48.11 14.17
CA LEU A 82 -7.03 48.00 13.03
C LEU A 82 -6.97 49.20 12.08
N ALA A 83 -6.67 50.39 12.59
CA ALA A 83 -6.53 51.61 11.80
C ALA A 83 -5.13 51.80 11.18
N SER A 84 -4.14 50.97 11.54
CA SER A 84 -2.73 51.17 11.16
C SER A 84 -2.39 50.59 9.79
N GLU A 85 -2.83 49.37 9.49
CA GLU A 85 -2.39 48.58 8.35
C GLU A 85 -3.56 47.88 7.65
N SER A 86 -3.52 47.78 6.33
CA SER A 86 -4.57 47.11 5.53
C SER A 86 -4.19 45.67 5.19
N PHE A 87 -5.08 44.72 5.43
CA PHE A 87 -4.86 43.30 5.11
C PHE A 87 -5.94 42.81 4.16
N HIS A 88 -5.56 42.15 3.07
CA HIS A 88 -6.51 41.59 2.12
C HIS A 88 -6.18 40.16 1.72
N SER A 89 -7.21 39.36 1.47
CA SER A 89 -7.13 37.99 0.99
C SER A 89 -6.25 37.09 1.87
N ILE A 90 -6.51 37.08 3.17
CA ILE A 90 -5.67 36.35 4.13
C ILE A 90 -5.75 34.82 3.94
N ASP A 91 -4.66 34.13 4.24
CA ASP A 91 -4.64 32.71 4.55
C ASP A 91 -3.72 32.38 5.73
N LEU A 92 -4.10 31.39 6.52
CA LEU A 92 -3.42 30.97 7.74
C LEU A 92 -3.24 29.45 7.73
N LYS A 93 -2.00 29.00 7.97
CA LYS A 93 -1.64 27.57 8.05
C LYS A 93 -0.64 27.34 9.19
N VAL A 94 -0.29 26.08 9.42
CA VAL A 94 0.72 25.66 10.40
C VAL A 94 1.91 25.07 9.68
N ARG A 95 3.11 25.58 9.99
CA ARG A 95 4.37 25.11 9.45
C ARG A 95 5.35 24.85 10.58
N LEU A 96 5.86 23.61 10.66
CA LEU A 96 6.88 23.19 11.64
C LEU A 96 6.58 23.64 13.09
N GLY A 97 5.31 23.63 13.50
CA GLY A 97 4.87 24.02 14.85
C GLY A 97 4.66 25.51 15.08
N SER A 98 4.81 26.34 14.05
CA SER A 98 4.51 27.78 14.08
C SER A 98 3.32 28.11 13.17
N PHE A 99 2.64 29.22 13.46
CA PHE A 99 1.62 29.74 12.56
C PHE A 99 2.28 30.53 11.42
N VAL A 100 1.73 30.40 10.23
CA VAL A 100 2.22 31.12 9.05
C VAL A 100 1.05 31.77 8.33
N VAL A 101 1.22 33.03 7.94
CA VAL A 101 0.19 33.85 7.32
C VAL A 101 0.70 34.37 5.99
N ALA A 102 -0.15 34.30 4.96
CA ALA A 102 0.07 34.97 3.69
C ALA A 102 -1.10 35.94 3.42
N TYR A 103 -0.81 37.15 2.95
CA TYR A 103 -1.83 38.16 2.66
C TYR A 103 -1.34 39.22 1.67
N CYS A 104 -2.26 39.87 0.95
CA CYS A 104 -1.97 41.08 0.19
C CYS A 104 -1.83 42.27 1.15
N ALA A 105 -0.66 42.88 1.18
CA ALA A 105 -0.34 43.98 2.09
C ALA A 105 -0.51 45.35 1.43
N THR A 106 -0.24 45.39 0.11
CA THR A 106 -0.43 46.54 -0.78
C THR A 106 -0.96 46.01 -2.11
N THR A 107 -1.40 46.90 -3.01
CA THR A 107 -1.90 46.48 -4.33
C THR A 107 -0.87 45.73 -5.15
N THR A 108 0.43 45.84 -4.84
CA THR A 108 1.53 45.25 -5.62
C THR A 108 2.33 44.17 -4.89
N GLN A 109 2.01 43.86 -3.63
CA GLN A 109 2.85 42.99 -2.81
C GLN A 109 2.03 42.07 -1.90
N ILE A 110 2.38 40.78 -1.94
CA ILE A 110 1.96 39.78 -0.96
C ILE A 110 3.03 39.69 0.12
N GLN A 111 2.65 39.48 1.37
CA GLN A 111 3.59 39.27 2.48
C GLN A 111 3.37 37.90 3.09
N TYR A 112 4.48 37.25 3.43
CA TYR A 112 4.51 36.00 4.19
C TYR A 112 5.13 36.26 5.56
N MET A 113 4.45 35.82 6.62
CA MET A 113 4.84 36.07 8.00
C MET A 113 4.79 34.78 8.80
N VAL A 114 5.81 34.55 9.64
CA VAL A 114 5.83 33.48 10.62
C VAL A 114 5.51 34.06 11.99
N LEU A 115 4.48 33.55 12.65
CA LEU A 115 4.13 33.93 14.01
C LEU A 115 4.64 32.85 14.97
N PRO A 116 5.51 33.19 15.94
CA PRO A 116 6.05 32.23 16.91
C PRO A 116 4.97 31.56 17.77
N ASN A 117 3.86 32.26 18.04
CA ASN A 117 2.71 31.76 18.78
C ASN A 117 1.44 32.56 18.41
N GLY A 118 0.27 32.08 18.85
CA GLY A 118 -1.01 32.74 18.57
C GLY A 118 -1.17 34.14 19.18
N TYR A 119 -0.46 34.44 20.28
CA TYR A 119 -0.50 35.74 20.97
C TYR A 119 0.39 36.81 20.34
N SER A 120 1.21 36.43 19.34
CA SER A 120 2.03 37.38 18.60
C SER A 120 1.13 38.17 17.65
N SER A 121 0.95 39.47 17.91
CA SER A 121 0.07 40.33 17.10
C SER A 121 0.61 40.48 15.67
N VAL A 122 -0.19 40.07 14.69
CA VAL A 122 0.13 40.21 13.25
C VAL A 122 0.39 41.66 12.87
N HIS A 123 -0.35 42.60 13.47
CA HIS A 123 -0.17 44.03 13.23
C HIS A 123 1.17 44.54 13.73
N LEU A 124 1.57 44.16 14.95
CA LEU A 124 2.87 44.58 15.50
C LEU A 124 4.04 43.98 14.72
N MET A 125 3.93 42.71 14.33
CA MET A 125 4.93 42.05 13.49
C MET A 125 5.07 42.76 12.14
N ARG A 126 3.96 43.16 11.52
CA ARG A 126 3.97 43.93 10.27
C ARG A 126 4.62 45.30 10.46
N SER A 127 4.25 46.05 11.50
CA SER A 127 4.86 47.36 11.78
C SER A 127 6.34 47.27 12.12
N ALA A 128 6.80 46.12 12.62
CA ALA A 128 8.21 45.82 12.88
C ALA A 128 8.95 45.29 11.63
N GLU A 129 8.29 45.20 10.47
CA GLU A 129 8.82 44.66 9.22
C GLU A 129 9.25 43.18 9.31
N GLU A 130 8.67 42.42 10.24
CA GLU A 130 8.93 40.99 10.43
C GLU A 130 8.11 40.12 9.45
N TYR A 131 8.39 40.29 8.15
CA TYR A 131 7.76 39.54 7.07
C TYR A 131 8.71 39.40 5.87
N VAL A 132 8.36 38.50 4.95
CA VAL A 132 9.00 38.37 3.65
C VAL A 132 8.04 38.88 2.58
N GLY A 133 8.46 39.89 1.82
CA GLY A 133 7.71 40.39 0.68
C GLY A 133 7.80 39.44 -0.51
N LEU A 134 6.66 39.11 -1.11
CA LEU A 134 6.49 38.15 -2.19
C LEU A 134 5.98 38.82 -3.46
N GLY A 135 6.65 38.53 -4.58
CA GLY A 135 6.25 38.92 -5.93
C GLY A 135 6.36 40.42 -6.26
N GLY A 136 6.09 40.75 -7.53
CA GLY A 136 5.96 42.13 -8.03
C GLY A 136 4.83 42.23 -9.08
N GLY A 137 4.42 43.45 -9.42
CA GLY A 137 3.22 43.71 -10.22
C GLY A 137 1.93 43.69 -9.38
N ASP A 138 0.81 44.08 -9.97
CA ASP A 138 -0.46 44.22 -9.26
C ASP A 138 -1.03 42.85 -8.84
N LYS A 139 -1.49 42.78 -7.58
CA LYS A 139 -2.05 41.60 -6.89
C LYS A 139 -3.52 41.79 -6.53
N THR A 140 -3.91 43.04 -6.41
CA THR A 140 -5.28 43.48 -6.16
C THR A 140 -5.51 44.74 -6.99
N THR A 141 -6.75 45.20 -7.08
CA THR A 141 -7.08 46.53 -7.58
C THR A 141 -7.43 47.47 -6.41
N GLY A 142 -7.86 48.70 -6.72
CA GLY A 142 -8.21 49.70 -5.70
C GLY A 142 -7.01 50.52 -5.22
N THR A 143 -6.87 50.68 -3.90
CA THR A 143 -5.76 51.44 -3.28
C THR A 143 -5.14 50.66 -2.13
N ASN A 144 -3.91 50.98 -1.71
CA ASN A 144 -3.28 50.37 -0.52
C ASN A 144 -4.07 50.54 0.79
N ASN A 145 -5.05 51.44 0.79
CA ASN A 145 -5.91 51.75 1.91
C ASN A 145 -7.25 50.98 1.85
N PHE A 146 -7.68 50.63 0.63
CA PHE A 146 -8.87 49.84 0.35
C PHE A 146 -8.61 49.03 -0.92
N MET A 147 -8.05 47.84 -0.73
CA MET A 147 -7.82 46.84 -1.77
C MET A 147 -9.14 46.13 -2.07
N VAL A 148 -9.39 45.92 -3.35
CA VAL A 148 -10.53 45.16 -3.86
C VAL A 148 -10.03 44.22 -4.94
N ASP A 149 -10.73 43.11 -5.13
CA ASP A 149 -10.26 41.99 -5.96
C ASP A 149 -8.88 41.46 -5.55
N GLY A 150 -8.45 40.39 -6.21
CA GLY A 150 -7.25 39.68 -5.85
C GLY A 150 -7.55 38.47 -4.97
N ASP A 151 -6.62 37.52 -5.03
CA ASP A 151 -6.80 36.26 -4.36
C ASP A 151 -5.46 35.68 -3.92
N THR A 152 -5.44 35.04 -2.76
CA THR A 152 -4.24 34.43 -2.18
C THR A 152 -4.63 33.20 -1.36
N SER A 153 -3.78 32.17 -1.44
CA SER A 153 -3.92 30.92 -0.71
C SER A 153 -2.53 30.34 -0.40
N LEU A 154 -2.36 29.84 0.83
CA LEU A 154 -1.12 29.25 1.33
C LEU A 154 -1.33 27.74 1.52
N ILE A 155 -0.41 26.94 1.02
CA ILE A 155 -0.36 25.49 1.25
C ILE A 155 0.97 25.15 1.92
N VAL A 156 0.90 24.30 2.95
CA VAL A 156 2.09 23.71 3.59
C VAL A 156 2.06 22.22 3.32
N ASP A 157 3.12 21.70 2.70
CA ASP A 157 3.27 20.29 2.35
C ASP A 157 3.81 19.46 3.54
N ASP A 158 3.77 18.13 3.42
CA ASP A 158 4.18 17.17 4.45
C ASP A 158 5.67 17.33 4.85
N ASP A 159 6.51 17.76 3.91
CA ASP A 159 7.93 18.05 4.11
C ASP A 159 8.19 19.41 4.80
N GLY A 160 7.15 20.23 4.96
CA GLY A 160 7.23 21.59 5.50
C GLY A 160 7.50 22.68 4.45
N SER A 161 7.59 22.35 3.17
CA SER A 161 7.63 23.33 2.08
C SER A 161 6.32 24.12 2.02
N SER A 162 6.41 25.39 1.65
CA SER A 162 5.27 26.31 1.54
C SER A 162 5.07 26.75 0.10
N TYR A 163 3.81 26.82 -0.31
CA TYR A 163 3.38 27.25 -1.63
C TYR A 163 2.36 28.37 -1.47
N VAL A 164 2.60 29.52 -2.09
CA VAL A 164 1.67 30.65 -2.09
C VAL A 164 1.11 30.81 -3.48
N PHE A 165 -0.18 30.53 -3.63
CA PHE A 165 -0.94 30.75 -4.84
C PHE A 165 -1.58 32.13 -4.80
N PHE A 166 -1.53 32.87 -5.90
CA PHE A 166 -2.13 34.20 -5.96
C PHE A 166 -2.52 34.62 -7.36
N LEU A 167 -3.45 35.58 -7.44
CA LEU A 167 -3.81 36.24 -8.69
C LEU A 167 -2.82 37.36 -9.02
N ASN A 168 -2.34 37.37 -10.26
CA ASN A 168 -1.53 38.46 -10.82
C ASN A 168 -2.42 39.30 -11.75
N HIS A 169 -2.80 40.49 -11.31
CA HIS A 169 -3.68 41.39 -12.07
C HIS A 169 -2.96 42.10 -13.23
N THR A 170 -1.64 42.23 -13.20
CA THR A 170 -0.91 42.85 -14.32
C THR A 170 -0.98 41.99 -15.58
N TYR A 171 -1.07 40.67 -15.43
CA TYR A 171 -0.99 39.71 -16.53
C TYR A 171 -2.16 38.71 -16.57
N ASN A 172 -3.15 38.87 -15.69
CA ASN A 172 -4.40 38.10 -15.68
C ASN A 172 -4.25 36.57 -15.51
N PHE A 173 -3.31 36.13 -14.66
CA PHE A 173 -3.11 34.70 -14.39
C PHE A 173 -2.91 34.39 -12.90
N TYR A 174 -3.20 33.15 -12.52
CA TYR A 174 -2.85 32.62 -11.21
C TYR A 174 -1.42 32.09 -11.20
N SER A 175 -0.63 32.51 -10.22
CA SER A 175 0.78 32.17 -10.04
C SER A 175 0.99 31.32 -8.79
N VAL A 176 2.15 30.67 -8.70
CA VAL A 176 2.64 30.07 -7.46
C VAL A 176 4.07 30.49 -7.13
N LEU A 177 4.32 30.76 -5.86
CA LEU A 177 5.67 30.90 -5.28
C LEU A 177 5.93 29.75 -4.32
N ILE A 178 7.16 29.25 -4.31
CA ILE A 178 7.56 28.05 -3.56
C ILE A 178 8.72 28.42 -2.62
N SER A 179 8.63 27.97 -1.36
CA SER A 179 9.73 28.09 -0.41
C SER A 179 9.88 26.86 0.47
N LYS A 180 11.10 26.34 0.55
CA LYS A 180 11.45 25.23 1.47
C LYS A 180 11.54 25.69 2.92
N LEU A 181 12.12 26.88 3.14
CA LEU A 181 12.44 27.40 4.47
C LEU A 181 11.50 28.53 4.94
N GLY A 182 10.67 29.07 4.06
CA GLY A 182 9.84 30.26 4.31
C GLY A 182 10.61 31.58 4.21
N VAL A 183 11.89 31.55 3.80
CA VAL A 183 12.79 32.71 3.73
C VAL A 183 13.05 33.15 2.30
N VAL A 184 13.51 32.21 1.46
CA VAL A 184 13.73 32.43 0.03
C VAL A 184 12.57 31.84 -0.74
N TRP A 185 11.98 32.64 -1.63
CA TRP A 185 10.81 32.26 -2.42
C TRP A 185 11.15 32.32 -3.89
N ASP A 186 10.96 31.19 -4.57
CA ASP A 186 11.23 31.05 -5.99
C ASP A 186 9.93 30.86 -6.76
N THR A 187 9.88 31.35 -7.98
CA THR A 187 8.90 30.87 -8.94
C THR A 187 9.33 29.51 -9.49
N PRO A 188 8.38 28.69 -9.99
CA PRO A 188 8.71 27.60 -10.91
C PRO A 188 9.65 28.07 -12.03
N ASN A 189 10.41 27.15 -12.61
CA ASN A 189 11.46 27.41 -13.60
C ASN A 189 12.68 28.20 -13.07
N ALA A 190 13.06 27.95 -11.81
CA ALA A 190 14.22 28.49 -11.11
C ALA A 190 14.30 30.03 -11.10
N GLY A 191 13.15 30.73 -11.05
CA GLY A 191 13.13 32.20 -10.96
C GLY A 191 13.46 32.96 -12.25
N THR A 192 13.77 32.26 -13.35
CA THR A 192 14.35 32.90 -14.56
C THR A 192 13.39 33.88 -15.23
N TYR A 193 12.08 33.55 -15.26
CA TYR A 193 11.05 34.47 -15.74
C TYR A 193 9.75 34.28 -14.93
N PRO A 194 9.22 35.33 -14.27
CA PRO A 194 8.00 35.24 -13.47
C PRO A 194 6.76 34.81 -14.25
N GLN A 195 6.74 35.06 -15.56
CA GLN A 195 5.67 34.71 -16.50
C GLN A 195 5.50 33.20 -16.71
N TYR A 196 6.46 32.39 -16.22
CA TYR A 196 6.38 30.94 -16.26
C TYR A 196 5.83 30.35 -14.96
N SER A 197 5.49 31.17 -13.96
CA SER A 197 4.95 30.69 -12.68
C SER A 197 3.46 30.31 -12.71
N ASN A 198 2.87 30.15 -13.89
CA ASN A 198 1.44 30.14 -14.09
C ASN A 198 0.85 28.77 -13.74
N VAL A 199 -0.16 28.81 -12.89
CA VAL A 199 -0.95 27.66 -12.47
C VAL A 199 -2.23 27.56 -13.30
N PHE A 200 -2.80 28.73 -13.65
CA PHE A 200 -3.93 28.87 -14.53
C PHE A 200 -3.81 30.20 -15.29
N ASN A 201 -3.84 30.11 -16.62
CA ASN A 201 -3.69 31.26 -17.52
C ASN A 201 -4.48 31.02 -18.80
N THR A 202 -5.65 31.65 -18.90
CA THR A 202 -6.49 31.73 -20.08
C THR A 202 -6.43 33.10 -20.76
N ASP A 203 -5.55 33.99 -20.29
CA ASP A 203 -5.47 35.42 -20.67
C ASP A 203 -6.81 36.16 -20.53
N ASP A 204 -7.68 35.71 -19.61
CA ASP A 204 -9.00 36.29 -19.39
C ASP A 204 -9.35 36.43 -17.90
N LEU A 205 -9.78 37.63 -17.50
CA LEU A 205 -10.25 37.92 -16.14
C LEU A 205 -11.74 37.63 -15.96
N SER A 206 -12.52 37.52 -17.05
CA SER A 206 -13.96 37.23 -16.96
C SER A 206 -14.30 35.74 -16.85
N SER A 207 -13.32 34.85 -17.03
CA SER A 207 -13.48 33.39 -16.91
C SER A 207 -12.32 32.82 -16.09
N THR A 208 -12.39 32.96 -14.76
CA THR A 208 -11.28 32.64 -13.85
C THR A 208 -11.75 32.06 -12.51
N PHE A 209 -10.81 31.79 -11.61
CA PHE A 209 -11.10 31.36 -10.24
C PHE A 209 -11.34 32.56 -9.31
N ARG A 210 -12.12 32.34 -8.26
CA ARG A 210 -12.35 33.30 -7.18
C ARG A 210 -12.44 32.58 -5.83
N ALA A 211 -12.11 33.29 -4.76
CA ALA A 211 -12.12 32.80 -3.38
C ALA A 211 -11.30 31.50 -3.20
N ILE A 212 -10.08 31.48 -3.73
CA ILE A 212 -9.22 30.30 -3.69
C ILE A 212 -8.83 29.93 -2.25
N CYS A 213 -8.85 28.63 -1.96
CA CYS A 213 -8.40 28.06 -0.69
C CYS A 213 -7.70 26.73 -0.96
N GLY A 214 -6.50 26.58 -0.41
CA GLY A 214 -5.60 25.47 -0.69
C GLY A 214 -5.39 24.56 0.51
N ALA A 215 -5.23 23.26 0.23
CA ALA A 215 -4.80 22.27 1.21
C ALA A 215 -3.86 21.23 0.56
N HIS A 216 -2.97 20.66 1.37
CA HIS A 216 -2.23 19.46 0.98
C HIS A 216 -3.09 18.21 1.23
N TRP A 217 -3.15 17.30 0.27
CA TRP A 217 -3.88 16.03 0.37
C TRP A 217 -3.17 14.91 -0.42
N LEU A 218 -2.74 13.84 0.26
CA LEU A 218 -2.15 12.63 -0.33
C LEU A 218 -1.04 12.90 -1.37
N GLY A 219 -0.10 13.78 -1.04
CA GLY A 219 1.02 14.15 -1.91
C GLY A 219 0.64 15.10 -3.04
N ARG A 220 -0.54 15.73 -2.98
CA ARG A 220 -1.07 16.68 -3.96
C ARG A 220 -1.44 17.99 -3.28
N ALA A 221 -1.36 19.09 -4.02
CA ALA A 221 -2.02 20.32 -3.62
C ALA A 221 -3.43 20.35 -4.21
N VAL A 222 -4.41 20.72 -3.41
CA VAL A 222 -5.81 20.83 -3.81
C VAL A 222 -6.23 22.26 -3.59
N LEU A 223 -6.66 22.91 -4.67
CA LEU A 223 -7.21 24.24 -4.63
C LEU A 223 -8.72 24.14 -4.82
N VAL A 224 -9.46 24.69 -3.87
CA VAL A 224 -10.90 24.83 -3.92
C VAL A 224 -11.19 26.29 -4.26
N SER A 225 -12.04 26.53 -5.24
CA SER A 225 -12.38 27.87 -5.69
C SER A 225 -13.82 27.93 -6.19
N ASN A 226 -14.40 29.12 -6.16
CA ASN A 226 -15.56 29.44 -6.96
C ASN A 226 -15.11 29.81 -8.38
N LEU A 227 -16.00 29.62 -9.35
CA LEU A 227 -15.81 30.14 -10.69
C LEU A 227 -16.31 31.58 -10.75
N PHE A 228 -15.56 32.42 -11.46
CA PHE A 228 -16.00 33.74 -11.86
C PHE A 228 -16.18 33.70 -13.38
N THR A 229 -17.43 33.65 -13.84
CA THR A 229 -17.77 33.53 -15.26
C THR A 229 -18.94 34.44 -15.63
N SER A 230 -19.11 34.69 -16.93
CA SER A 230 -20.28 35.43 -17.45
C SER A 230 -21.49 34.55 -17.75
N THR A 231 -21.42 33.26 -17.41
CA THR A 231 -22.37 32.22 -17.80
C THR A 231 -23.10 31.63 -16.58
N ALA A 232 -23.95 30.63 -16.81
CA ALA A 232 -24.70 29.96 -15.73
C ALA A 232 -23.83 29.18 -14.72
N LEU A 233 -22.51 29.13 -14.93
CA LEU A 233 -21.54 28.46 -14.05
C LEU A 233 -20.94 29.41 -13.00
N ASP A 234 -21.28 30.70 -13.02
CA ASP A 234 -20.78 31.67 -12.04
C ASP A 234 -21.07 31.20 -10.59
N ASP A 235 -20.12 31.45 -9.70
CA ASP A 235 -20.09 30.97 -8.31
C ASP A 235 -20.12 29.43 -8.12
N SER A 236 -20.00 28.62 -9.18
CA SER A 236 -19.89 27.16 -9.03
C SER A 236 -18.59 26.74 -8.34
N LEU A 237 -18.66 25.67 -7.55
CA LEU A 237 -17.50 25.13 -6.83
C LEU A 237 -16.63 24.27 -7.74
N VAL A 238 -15.33 24.54 -7.76
CA VAL A 238 -14.33 23.76 -8.49
C VAL A 238 -13.20 23.32 -7.57
N LEU A 239 -12.76 22.07 -7.77
CA LEU A 239 -11.58 21.51 -7.12
C LEU A 239 -10.53 21.25 -8.19
N THR A 240 -9.39 21.92 -8.07
CA THR A 240 -8.24 21.75 -8.96
C THR A 240 -7.12 21.03 -8.22
N TYR A 241 -6.65 19.94 -8.80
CA TYR A 241 -5.60 19.09 -8.22
C TYR A 241 -4.26 19.36 -8.91
N PHE A 242 -3.26 19.76 -8.13
CA PHE A 242 -1.89 20.01 -8.56
C PHE A 242 -0.94 18.95 -8.02
N GLY A 243 0.04 18.56 -8.84
CA GLY A 243 1.06 17.60 -8.44
C GLY A 243 0.53 16.19 -8.21
N GLY A 244 1.18 15.42 -7.33
CA GLY A 244 0.91 14.00 -7.10
C GLY A 244 1.94 13.08 -7.73
N TYR A 245 1.98 11.84 -7.23
CA TYR A 245 2.95 10.85 -7.68
C TYR A 245 2.68 10.37 -9.10
N SER A 246 3.73 10.44 -9.91
CA SER A 246 3.74 9.97 -11.29
C SER A 246 5.13 9.48 -11.66
N ASN A 247 5.19 8.51 -12.58
CA ASN A 247 6.43 8.10 -13.23
C ASN A 247 6.87 9.06 -14.36
N VAL A 248 6.19 10.19 -14.55
CA VAL A 248 6.59 11.25 -15.48
C VAL A 248 6.28 12.60 -14.83
N ASN A 249 7.25 13.50 -14.83
CA ASN A 249 7.07 14.90 -14.44
C ASN A 249 7.55 15.84 -15.53
N LEU A 250 7.18 17.12 -15.40
CA LEU A 250 7.76 18.15 -16.24
C LEU A 250 9.29 18.23 -15.99
N PRO A 251 10.07 18.50 -17.05
CA PRO A 251 11.53 18.40 -17.03
C PRO A 251 12.16 19.47 -16.12
N LYS A 252 13.44 19.32 -15.83
CA LYS A 252 14.17 20.27 -14.98
C LYS A 252 14.51 21.55 -15.75
N SER A 253 14.44 22.70 -15.12
CA SER A 253 14.85 23.98 -15.67
C SER A 253 16.38 24.15 -15.57
N SER A 254 17.11 23.76 -16.61
CA SER A 254 18.59 23.82 -16.72
C SER A 254 19.40 23.08 -15.62
N TYR A 255 20.34 22.24 -16.08
CA TYR A 255 21.22 21.42 -15.25
C TYR A 255 22.43 22.26 -14.79
N PRO A 256 22.26 23.08 -13.74
CA PRO A 256 22.84 22.73 -12.44
C PRO A 256 22.00 23.22 -11.23
N SER A 257 20.76 23.66 -11.44
CA SER A 257 19.90 24.10 -10.33
C SER A 257 19.59 22.90 -9.43
N GLY A 258 19.88 23.01 -8.13
CA GLY A 258 19.75 21.90 -7.19
C GLY A 258 18.36 21.27 -7.22
N TYR A 259 18.25 19.99 -6.81
CA TYR A 259 16.98 19.24 -6.79
C TYR A 259 15.92 19.96 -5.92
N THR A 260 15.18 20.90 -6.51
CA THR A 260 14.16 21.71 -5.85
C THR A 260 12.88 21.69 -6.67
N ASP A 261 11.74 21.81 -6.01
CA ASP A 261 10.47 21.92 -6.73
C ASP A 261 10.38 23.18 -7.60
N SER A 262 11.15 24.22 -7.26
CA SER A 262 11.29 25.43 -8.08
C SER A 262 12.04 25.18 -9.38
N SER A 263 12.89 24.15 -9.48
CA SER A 263 13.62 23.84 -10.72
C SER A 263 12.79 23.04 -11.74
N ARG A 264 11.46 23.06 -11.64
CA ARG A 264 10.57 22.36 -12.57
C ARG A 264 10.13 23.29 -13.69
N ALA A 265 10.10 22.75 -14.90
CA ALA A 265 9.33 23.29 -16.01
C ALA A 265 7.84 23.38 -15.65
N CYS A 266 7.12 24.21 -16.37
CA CYS A 266 5.80 24.72 -15.96
C CYS A 266 4.98 25.10 -17.19
N TYR A 267 3.66 25.12 -17.02
CA TYR A 267 2.77 25.50 -18.11
C TYR A 267 2.65 27.01 -18.22
N PHE A 268 2.74 27.49 -19.45
CA PHE A 268 2.59 28.89 -19.81
C PHE A 268 1.12 29.27 -19.97
N ALA A 269 0.39 28.48 -20.76
CA ALA A 269 -1.03 28.68 -21.07
C ALA A 269 -1.83 27.42 -20.72
N ASN A 270 -3.05 27.61 -20.23
CA ASN A 270 -3.89 26.54 -19.74
C ASN A 270 -5.33 26.78 -20.17
N TYR A 271 -6.03 25.72 -20.51
CA TYR A 271 -7.48 25.69 -20.63
C TYR A 271 -8.02 24.64 -19.67
N LEU A 272 -8.93 25.07 -18.81
CA LEU A 272 -9.80 24.24 -17.99
C LEU A 272 -11.24 24.60 -18.36
N PRO A 273 -12.22 23.70 -18.20
CA PRO A 273 -13.61 23.93 -18.58
C PRO A 273 -14.32 24.80 -17.52
N VAL A 274 -13.76 25.99 -17.29
CA VAL A 274 -14.31 27.04 -16.42
C VAL A 274 -15.40 27.79 -17.17
N ASP A 275 -15.19 28.06 -18.46
CA ASP A 275 -16.14 28.70 -19.36
C ASP A 275 -15.97 28.16 -20.79
N GLU A 276 -16.97 28.40 -21.62
CA GLU A 276 -16.93 28.05 -23.03
C GLU A 276 -15.82 28.86 -23.73
N PRO A 277 -14.98 28.25 -24.59
CA PRO A 277 -13.88 28.96 -25.24
C PRO A 277 -14.29 30.21 -26.03
N SER A 278 -15.55 30.29 -26.45
CA SER A 278 -16.15 31.47 -27.11
C SER A 278 -16.20 32.71 -26.21
N ASN A 279 -16.21 32.53 -24.90
CA ASN A 279 -16.23 33.61 -23.91
C ASN A 279 -14.83 33.96 -23.40
N ILE A 280 -13.81 33.17 -23.76
CA ILE A 280 -12.43 33.33 -23.28
C ILE A 280 -11.60 34.07 -24.32
N SER A 281 -11.13 35.26 -23.97
CA SER A 281 -10.37 36.15 -24.87
C SER A 281 -9.00 35.59 -25.31
N GLY A 282 -8.36 34.72 -24.52
CA GLY A 282 -7.09 34.06 -24.88
C GLY A 282 -7.20 32.92 -25.89
N LEU A 283 -8.41 32.54 -26.31
CA LEU A 283 -8.65 31.48 -27.29
C LEU A 283 -9.33 32.05 -28.55
N ASN A 284 -8.77 31.74 -29.72
CA ASN A 284 -9.46 31.95 -30.99
C ASN A 284 -10.37 30.76 -31.29
N VAL A 285 -11.61 31.06 -31.66
CA VAL A 285 -12.61 30.08 -32.04
C VAL A 285 -12.68 29.97 -33.56
N VAL A 286 -12.56 28.75 -34.08
CA VAL A 286 -12.69 28.49 -35.52
C VAL A 286 -13.79 27.47 -35.81
N GLY A 287 -14.61 27.79 -36.81
CA GLY A 287 -15.72 26.97 -37.26
C GLY A 287 -17.00 27.16 -36.44
N THR A 288 -18.11 26.60 -36.94
CA THR A 288 -19.46 26.82 -36.39
C THR A 288 -20.08 25.57 -35.76
N GLY A 289 -19.27 24.55 -35.43
CA GLY A 289 -19.76 23.45 -34.58
C GLY A 289 -20.17 23.94 -33.19
N SER A 290 -20.84 23.07 -32.42
CA SER A 290 -21.37 23.42 -31.10
C SER A 290 -20.37 23.11 -29.99
N ASP A 291 -20.39 23.92 -28.93
CA ASP A 291 -19.67 23.70 -27.69
C ASP A 291 -20.53 24.04 -26.48
N THR A 292 -20.39 23.23 -25.44
CA THR A 292 -21.12 23.41 -24.18
C THR A 292 -20.27 22.87 -23.04
N ILE A 293 -20.39 23.44 -21.85
CA ILE A 293 -19.84 22.82 -20.64
C ILE A 293 -20.87 21.88 -20.03
N SER A 294 -20.47 20.63 -19.78
CA SER A 294 -21.32 19.63 -19.12
C SER A 294 -20.49 18.65 -18.31
N ASN A 295 -20.92 18.36 -17.08
CA ASN A 295 -20.27 17.40 -16.17
C ASN A 295 -18.77 17.67 -15.93
N GLY A 296 -18.34 18.94 -15.94
CA GLY A 296 -16.93 19.31 -15.76
C GLY A 296 -16.05 19.05 -16.98
N PHE A 297 -16.64 18.90 -18.17
CA PHE A 297 -15.94 18.82 -19.45
C PHE A 297 -16.44 19.90 -20.41
N LEU A 298 -15.57 20.37 -21.28
CA LEU A 298 -15.96 21.04 -22.52
C LEU A 298 -16.37 19.97 -23.53
N ARG A 299 -17.64 19.95 -23.88
CA ARG A 299 -18.17 19.11 -24.95
C ARG A 299 -18.11 19.87 -26.26
N ILE A 300 -17.49 19.28 -27.28
CA ILE A 300 -17.48 19.78 -28.65
C ILE A 300 -18.29 18.81 -29.51
N GLU A 301 -19.22 19.33 -30.31
CA GLU A 301 -20.03 18.55 -31.23
C GLU A 301 -19.95 19.13 -32.66
N SER A 302 -19.62 18.25 -33.62
CA SER A 302 -19.82 18.51 -35.04
C SER A 302 -20.76 17.44 -35.59
N SER A 303 -21.86 17.84 -36.20
CA SER A 303 -22.93 16.93 -36.64
C SER A 303 -23.61 17.45 -37.89
N VAL A 304 -24.57 16.70 -38.44
CA VAL A 304 -25.38 17.19 -39.58
C VAL A 304 -26.15 18.47 -39.25
N THR A 305 -26.48 18.69 -37.97
CA THR A 305 -27.11 19.92 -37.46
C THR A 305 -26.09 21.04 -37.27
N HIS A 306 -24.87 20.70 -36.85
CA HIS A 306 -23.75 21.61 -36.66
C HIS A 306 -22.64 21.29 -37.69
N ASN A 307 -22.94 21.48 -38.98
CA ASN A 307 -22.15 20.97 -40.11
C ASN A 307 -20.89 21.80 -40.38
N SER A 308 -19.99 21.85 -39.41
CA SER A 308 -18.72 22.56 -39.49
C SER A 308 -17.72 21.96 -38.52
N ASN A 309 -16.44 22.22 -38.77
CA ASN A 309 -15.42 21.99 -37.77
C ASN A 309 -15.64 22.91 -36.55
N ARG A 310 -15.04 22.53 -35.44
CA ARG A 310 -15.02 23.36 -34.22
C ARG A 310 -13.75 23.05 -33.47
N TYR A 311 -12.82 24.00 -33.49
CA TYR A 311 -11.56 23.88 -32.80
C TYR A 311 -11.11 25.24 -32.28
N TYR A 312 -10.20 25.20 -31.31
CA TYR A 312 -9.73 26.36 -30.60
C TYR A 312 -8.23 26.46 -30.72
N GLN A 313 -7.72 27.69 -30.80
CA GLN A 313 -6.29 27.98 -30.87
C GLN A 313 -5.92 28.97 -29.77
N PHE A 314 -4.80 28.75 -29.09
CA PHE A 314 -4.24 29.78 -28.19
C PHE A 314 -3.75 30.99 -28.99
N ASN A 315 -4.13 32.19 -28.57
CA ASN A 315 -3.85 33.43 -29.28
C ASN A 315 -2.38 33.87 -29.17
N ASP A 316 -1.80 33.75 -27.98
CA ASP A 316 -0.41 34.15 -27.73
C ASP A 316 0.28 33.12 -26.83
N LEU A 317 1.33 32.47 -27.35
CA LEU A 317 2.16 31.50 -26.62
C LEU A 317 3.57 32.07 -26.31
N THR A 318 3.72 33.39 -26.43
CA THR A 318 4.96 34.16 -26.25
C THR A 318 4.80 35.43 -25.41
N GLN A 319 3.59 35.67 -24.87
CA GLN A 319 3.17 36.90 -24.21
C GLN A 319 4.19 37.40 -23.18
N GLY A 320 4.62 38.66 -23.33
CA GLY A 320 5.51 39.33 -22.39
C GLY A 320 7.01 39.00 -22.52
N ILE A 321 7.41 38.16 -23.48
CA ILE A 321 8.81 37.78 -23.73
C ILE A 321 9.31 38.39 -25.03
N VAL A 322 10.41 39.15 -24.95
CA VAL A 322 11.09 39.67 -26.14
C VAL A 322 12.00 38.59 -26.71
N VAL A 323 11.58 37.97 -27.82
CA VAL A 323 12.39 36.99 -28.55
C VAL A 323 13.36 37.72 -29.47
N THR A 324 14.66 37.64 -29.17
CA THR A 324 15.73 38.26 -29.97
C THR A 324 16.38 37.30 -30.99
N ASP A 325 16.19 36.00 -30.82
CA ASP A 325 16.67 34.95 -31.74
C ASP A 325 15.55 33.95 -32.01
N ASN A 326 15.08 33.88 -33.26
CA ASN A 326 13.99 32.98 -33.63
C ASN A 326 14.36 31.49 -33.56
N ASN A 327 15.65 31.13 -33.49
CA ASN A 327 16.03 29.73 -33.27
C ASN A 327 15.58 29.21 -31.90
N ILE A 328 15.25 30.10 -30.96
CA ILE A 328 14.73 29.69 -29.64
C ILE A 328 13.44 28.87 -29.76
N TYR A 329 12.60 29.14 -30.76
CA TYR A 329 11.33 28.43 -30.95
C TYR A 329 11.54 26.93 -31.13
N THR A 330 12.53 26.57 -31.97
CA THR A 330 12.86 25.17 -32.26
C THR A 330 13.81 24.56 -31.25
N ASN A 331 14.72 25.34 -30.65
CA ASN A 331 15.67 24.84 -29.66
C ASN A 331 15.01 24.48 -28.32
N GLN A 332 14.07 25.31 -27.86
CA GLN A 332 13.31 25.04 -26.63
C GLN A 332 12.11 24.11 -26.88
N GLY A 333 11.56 24.15 -28.10
CA GLY A 333 10.42 23.34 -28.49
C GLY A 333 9.14 23.70 -27.73
N ILE A 334 8.23 22.74 -27.61
CA ILE A 334 6.93 22.90 -26.93
C ILE A 334 6.53 21.60 -26.22
N ILE A 335 5.88 21.71 -25.06
CA ILE A 335 5.28 20.57 -24.34
C ILE A 335 3.80 20.85 -24.17
N VAL A 336 2.95 19.93 -24.60
CA VAL A 336 1.50 19.99 -24.44
C VAL A 336 1.04 18.81 -23.59
N ARG A 337 0.23 19.07 -22.57
CA ARG A 337 -0.51 18.03 -21.86
C ARG A 337 -1.99 18.18 -22.16
N ALA A 338 -2.63 17.09 -22.58
CA ALA A 338 -4.05 17.09 -22.90
C ALA A 338 -4.78 15.96 -22.19
N THR A 339 -5.98 16.25 -21.70
CA THR A 339 -6.87 15.26 -21.13
C THR A 339 -8.24 15.36 -21.80
N PHE A 340 -8.62 14.33 -22.56
CA PHE A 340 -9.87 14.30 -23.31
C PHE A 340 -10.36 12.88 -23.59
N LYS A 341 -11.60 12.75 -24.05
CA LYS A 341 -12.19 11.50 -24.52
C LYS A 341 -12.99 11.71 -25.80
N VAL A 342 -13.06 10.67 -26.63
CA VAL A 342 -13.88 10.64 -27.84
C VAL A 342 -15.17 9.89 -27.50
N VAL A 343 -16.28 10.61 -27.44
CA VAL A 343 -17.59 10.04 -27.05
C VAL A 343 -18.20 9.27 -28.21
N THR A 344 -18.16 9.85 -29.42
CA THR A 344 -18.62 9.20 -30.65
C THR A 344 -17.94 9.80 -31.87
N GLY A 345 -17.91 9.03 -32.97
CA GLY A 345 -17.28 9.42 -34.22
C GLY A 345 -15.75 9.48 -34.14
N GLY A 346 -15.17 10.32 -35.00
CA GLY A 346 -13.73 10.46 -35.15
C GLY A 346 -13.10 9.38 -36.02
N SER A 347 -12.05 9.75 -36.74
CA SER A 347 -11.30 8.88 -37.63
C SER A 347 -9.81 9.14 -37.45
N VAL A 348 -9.01 8.07 -37.43
CA VAL A 348 -7.54 8.18 -37.46
C VAL A 348 -6.98 8.33 -38.88
N THR A 349 -7.83 8.32 -39.91
CA THR A 349 -7.39 8.48 -41.30
C THR A 349 -7.13 9.95 -41.61
N SER A 350 -5.96 10.26 -42.19
CA SER A 350 -5.63 11.63 -42.63
C SER A 350 -6.65 12.14 -43.64
N GLY A 351 -7.32 13.24 -43.31
CA GLY A 351 -8.18 13.99 -44.24
C GLY A 351 -9.69 13.76 -44.07
N SER A 352 -10.09 12.85 -43.18
CA SER A 352 -11.48 12.67 -42.74
C SER A 352 -11.74 13.42 -41.43
N ASP A 353 -12.89 13.16 -40.80
CA ASP A 353 -13.33 13.50 -39.44
C ASP A 353 -12.22 13.46 -38.37
N ASN A 354 -11.35 14.48 -38.33
CA ASN A 354 -10.16 14.53 -37.50
C ASN A 354 -10.52 15.19 -36.15
N THR A 355 -10.59 14.39 -35.08
CA THR A 355 -10.59 14.92 -33.71
C THR A 355 -9.19 14.87 -33.12
N GLY A 356 -8.79 15.90 -32.39
CA GLY A 356 -7.58 15.84 -31.59
C GLY A 356 -6.83 17.17 -31.53
N ILE A 357 -5.51 17.11 -31.68
CA ILE A 357 -4.59 18.20 -31.34
C ILE A 357 -3.65 18.47 -32.51
N TYR A 358 -3.46 19.73 -32.86
CA TYR A 358 -2.42 20.18 -33.78
C TYR A 358 -1.39 20.99 -33.02
N ILE A 359 -0.11 20.69 -33.25
CA ILE A 359 1.00 21.43 -32.67
C ILE A 359 1.97 21.77 -33.81
N GLY A 360 2.33 23.05 -33.92
CA GLY A 360 3.31 23.56 -34.87
C GLY A 360 4.36 24.43 -34.19
N ILE A 361 5.60 24.27 -34.61
CA ILE A 361 6.74 25.11 -34.21
C ILE A 361 7.44 25.60 -35.48
N ASP A 362 7.79 26.89 -35.54
CA ASP A 362 8.45 27.49 -36.70
C ASP A 362 9.43 28.58 -36.24
N ASN A 363 10.63 28.64 -36.83
CA ASN A 363 11.65 29.66 -36.54
C ASN A 363 11.64 30.85 -37.53
N GLY A 364 10.72 30.85 -38.49
CA GLY A 364 10.52 31.90 -39.49
C GLY A 364 11.51 31.91 -40.65
N THR A 365 12.52 31.04 -40.67
CA THR A 365 13.58 31.08 -41.70
C THR A 365 13.92 29.73 -42.32
N SER A 366 14.09 28.69 -41.52
CA SER A 366 14.74 27.43 -41.97
C SER A 366 14.16 26.17 -41.37
N ALA A 367 13.30 26.28 -40.34
CA ALA A 367 12.79 25.16 -39.58
C ALA A 367 11.31 25.32 -39.28
N ASN A 368 10.50 24.37 -39.74
CA ASN A 368 9.08 24.23 -39.42
C ASN A 368 8.78 22.76 -39.15
N TYR A 369 8.22 22.46 -37.98
CA TYR A 369 7.80 21.11 -37.61
C TYR A 369 6.36 21.14 -37.11
N ALA A 370 5.56 20.17 -37.51
CA ALA A 370 4.17 20.09 -37.11
C ALA A 370 3.68 18.65 -36.94
N VAL A 371 2.98 18.40 -35.84
CA VAL A 371 2.40 17.11 -35.49
C VAL A 371 0.91 17.24 -35.28
N LYS A 372 0.17 16.24 -35.76
CA LYS A 372 -1.26 16.05 -35.47
C LYS A 372 -1.44 14.78 -34.65
N ILE A 373 -2.13 14.90 -33.52
CA ILE A 373 -2.72 13.78 -32.81
C ILE A 373 -4.16 13.66 -33.29
N ILE A 374 -4.50 12.53 -33.90
CA ILE A 374 -5.85 12.28 -34.43
C ILE A 374 -6.44 11.07 -33.71
N ALA A 375 -7.64 11.21 -33.20
CA ALA A 375 -8.29 10.20 -32.37
C ALA A 375 -9.60 9.66 -32.98
N SER A 376 -9.88 8.39 -32.69
CA SER A 376 -11.20 7.76 -32.79
C SER A 376 -11.55 7.15 -31.43
N THR A 377 -12.70 6.48 -31.31
CA THR A 377 -13.12 5.84 -30.05
C THR A 377 -12.22 4.71 -29.55
N THR A 378 -11.40 4.10 -30.42
CA THR A 378 -10.61 2.89 -30.12
C THR A 378 -9.10 3.05 -30.23
N GLN A 379 -8.62 4.22 -30.67
CA GLN A 379 -7.20 4.46 -30.91
C GLN A 379 -6.90 5.94 -31.14
N PHE A 380 -5.64 6.31 -30.99
CA PHE A 380 -5.11 7.57 -31.51
C PHE A 380 -3.90 7.32 -32.41
N ARG A 381 -3.71 8.24 -33.36
CA ARG A 381 -2.62 8.23 -34.33
C ARG A 381 -1.81 9.50 -34.23
N VAL A 382 -0.50 9.34 -34.31
CA VAL A 382 0.48 10.42 -34.35
C VAL A 382 0.90 10.60 -35.80
N PHE A 383 0.68 11.79 -36.34
CA PHE A 383 0.88 12.10 -37.74
C PHE A 383 1.82 13.30 -37.90
N ASP A 384 2.88 13.12 -38.66
CA ASP A 384 3.73 14.22 -39.09
C ASP A 384 3.01 14.98 -40.21
N ASN A 385 2.62 16.21 -39.89
CA ASN A 385 1.84 17.04 -40.79
C ASN A 385 2.69 17.62 -41.94
N VAL A 386 4.00 17.75 -41.75
CA VAL A 386 4.93 18.23 -42.77
C VAL A 386 5.25 17.11 -43.76
N ALA A 387 5.65 15.93 -43.24
CA ALA A 387 5.94 14.76 -44.07
C ALA A 387 4.69 14.13 -44.70
N SER A 388 3.50 14.49 -44.21
CA SER A 388 2.23 13.81 -44.53
C SER A 388 2.30 12.29 -44.28
N SER A 389 2.93 11.89 -43.17
CA SER A 389 3.17 10.47 -42.85
C SER A 389 2.78 10.11 -41.41
N THR A 390 2.48 8.83 -41.18
CA THR A 390 2.13 8.34 -39.84
C THR A 390 3.40 7.96 -39.08
N LEU A 391 3.56 8.50 -37.89
CA LEU A 391 4.68 8.22 -36.98
C LEU A 391 4.40 7.01 -36.09
N GLY A 392 3.13 6.79 -35.74
CA GLY A 392 2.67 5.62 -35.01
C GLY A 392 1.18 5.66 -34.68
N THR A 393 0.63 4.52 -34.32
CA THR A 393 -0.77 4.35 -33.89
C THR A 393 -0.79 3.57 -32.58
N VAL A 394 -1.60 4.01 -31.62
CA VAL A 394 -1.77 3.36 -30.33
C VAL A 394 -3.24 2.95 -30.17
N ASN A 395 -3.45 1.66 -29.92
CA ASN A 395 -4.78 1.10 -29.65
C ASN A 395 -5.09 1.23 -28.16
N ILE A 396 -6.08 2.06 -27.83
CA ILE A 396 -6.51 2.34 -26.46
C ILE A 396 -7.97 2.80 -26.49
N ASP A 397 -8.74 2.44 -25.46
CA ASP A 397 -10.12 2.92 -25.32
C ASP A 397 -10.13 4.42 -25.05
N MET A 398 -10.46 5.20 -26.08
CA MET A 398 -10.57 6.66 -26.02
C MET A 398 -11.94 7.10 -25.50
N THR A 399 -12.90 6.19 -25.31
CA THR A 399 -14.21 6.51 -24.72
C THR A 399 -14.15 6.65 -23.21
N ALA A 400 -13.26 5.90 -22.55
CA ALA A 400 -12.91 6.06 -21.14
C ALA A 400 -12.09 7.35 -20.88
N GLY A 401 -11.36 7.81 -21.90
CA GLY A 401 -10.54 9.01 -21.88
C GLY A 401 -9.05 8.75 -21.67
N ILE A 402 -8.25 9.73 -22.04
CA ILE A 402 -6.79 9.65 -22.06
C ILE A 402 -6.18 10.92 -21.47
N ASP A 403 -5.04 10.77 -20.80
CA ASP A 403 -4.16 11.86 -20.38
C ASP A 403 -2.81 11.64 -21.06
N MET A 404 -2.33 12.64 -21.80
CA MET A 404 -1.11 12.53 -22.59
C MET A 404 -0.21 13.76 -22.48
N TYR A 405 1.10 13.53 -22.48
CA TYR A 405 2.12 14.52 -22.76
C TYR A 405 2.60 14.37 -24.21
N ILE A 406 2.75 15.49 -24.90
CA ILE A 406 3.26 15.60 -26.25
C ILE A 406 4.38 16.64 -26.23
N ALA A 407 5.60 16.21 -26.45
CA ALA A 407 6.77 17.08 -26.52
C ALA A 407 7.31 17.10 -27.94
N ILE A 408 7.58 18.29 -28.47
CA ILE A 408 8.15 18.49 -29.80
C ILE A 408 9.35 19.42 -29.69
N ASP A 409 10.45 19.07 -30.33
CA ASP A 409 11.63 19.92 -30.50
C ASP A 409 12.03 20.07 -31.98
N SER A 410 13.20 20.66 -32.21
CA SER A 410 13.78 20.88 -33.54
C SER A 410 13.91 19.64 -34.43
N THR A 411 13.77 18.40 -33.94
CA THR A 411 13.90 17.21 -34.78
C THR A 411 13.01 16.07 -34.38
N SER A 412 12.45 16.06 -33.17
CA SER A 412 11.85 14.88 -32.55
C SER A 412 10.51 15.19 -31.93
N VAL A 413 9.67 14.16 -31.88
CA VAL A 413 8.46 14.12 -31.06
C VAL A 413 8.55 12.98 -30.07
N ASN A 414 8.04 13.21 -28.86
CA ASN A 414 7.84 12.19 -27.84
C ASN A 414 6.43 12.28 -27.26
N ILE A 415 5.77 11.15 -27.13
CA ILE A 415 4.41 11.05 -26.57
C ILE A 415 4.41 10.06 -25.43
N LEU A 416 3.87 10.50 -24.30
CA LEU A 416 3.66 9.68 -23.11
C LEU A 416 2.17 9.72 -22.80
N TYR A 417 1.52 8.57 -22.61
CA TYR A 417 0.06 8.53 -22.45
C TYR A 417 -0.36 7.57 -21.35
N ARG A 418 -1.59 7.75 -20.85
CA ARG A 418 -2.24 6.80 -19.95
C ARG A 418 -3.76 6.83 -20.13
N ALA A 419 -4.41 5.70 -19.91
CA ALA A 419 -5.86 5.67 -19.74
C ALA A 419 -6.26 6.53 -18.53
N LEU A 420 -7.32 7.32 -18.67
CA LEU A 420 -7.88 8.09 -17.57
C LEU A 420 -8.49 7.12 -16.55
N ASN A 421 -8.04 7.21 -15.30
CA ASN A 421 -8.53 6.39 -14.19
C ASN A 421 -8.46 7.18 -12.89
N THR A 422 -9.05 6.62 -11.84
CA THR A 422 -9.07 7.19 -10.48
C THR A 422 -7.89 6.73 -9.64
N ASN A 423 -6.90 6.04 -10.21
CA ASN A 423 -5.76 5.55 -9.45
C ASN A 423 -4.91 6.71 -8.94
N GLU A 424 -4.39 6.55 -7.73
CA GLU A 424 -3.61 7.59 -7.08
C GLU A 424 -2.25 7.79 -7.76
N LEU A 425 -1.63 6.71 -8.23
CA LEU A 425 -0.39 6.73 -8.99
C LEU A 425 -0.68 6.93 -10.48
N ARG A 426 -0.11 7.99 -11.05
CA ARG A 426 -0.20 8.25 -12.49
C ARG A 426 0.93 7.54 -13.23
N LYS A 427 0.61 6.38 -13.80
CA LYS A 427 1.55 5.62 -14.63
C LYS A 427 1.33 5.92 -16.11
N PHE A 428 2.26 6.64 -16.72
CA PHE A 428 2.33 6.88 -18.15
C PHE A 428 3.13 5.78 -18.84
N GLU A 429 2.69 5.43 -20.04
CA GLU A 429 3.33 4.51 -20.97
C GLU A 429 3.98 5.30 -22.11
N ALA A 430 5.05 4.73 -22.67
CA ALA A 430 5.71 5.31 -23.83
C ALA A 430 4.87 5.10 -25.10
N GLY A 431 4.57 6.19 -25.79
CA GLY A 431 3.96 6.20 -27.12
C GLY A 431 5.01 6.37 -28.23
N PRO A 432 4.57 6.76 -29.45
CA PRO A 432 5.47 6.99 -30.57
C PRO A 432 6.52 8.07 -30.25
N ARG A 433 7.79 7.74 -30.47
CA ARG A 433 8.95 8.62 -30.37
C ARG A 433 9.80 8.48 -31.62
N THR A 434 9.92 9.55 -32.40
CA THR A 434 10.61 9.52 -33.70
C THR A 434 10.94 10.93 -34.19
N GLY A 435 11.71 11.01 -35.28
CA GLY A 435 12.05 12.26 -35.94
C GLY A 435 10.89 12.87 -36.72
N LEU A 436 10.94 14.19 -36.91
CA LEU A 436 10.00 15.01 -37.67
C LEU A 436 10.65 15.58 -38.93
N ALA A 437 9.87 15.70 -40.00
CA ALA A 437 10.30 16.37 -41.21
C ALA A 437 10.27 17.90 -41.04
N ASN A 438 11.28 18.55 -41.63
CA ASN A 438 11.38 20.00 -41.68
C ASN A 438 10.70 20.55 -42.94
N GLY A 439 9.75 21.48 -42.76
CA GLY A 439 8.97 22.10 -43.83
C GLY A 439 9.58 23.37 -44.42
N GLY A 440 10.67 23.90 -43.84
CA GLY A 440 11.24 25.21 -44.20
C GLY A 440 10.43 26.37 -43.61
N GLY A 441 10.97 26.99 -42.55
CA GLY A 441 10.29 28.03 -41.77
C GLY A 441 9.91 29.28 -42.54
N SER A 442 8.76 29.88 -42.21
CA SER A 442 8.26 31.10 -42.87
C SER A 442 7.56 32.09 -41.94
N SER A 443 7.13 31.65 -40.75
CA SER A 443 6.57 32.52 -39.72
C SER A 443 7.01 32.04 -38.34
N ALA A 444 7.84 32.81 -37.63
CA ALA A 444 8.34 32.39 -36.33
C ALA A 444 7.22 32.34 -35.28
N GLY A 445 7.12 31.24 -34.52
CA GLY A 445 6.14 31.11 -33.44
C GLY A 445 5.70 29.67 -33.13
N TYR A 446 4.72 29.58 -32.25
CA TYR A 446 4.06 28.34 -31.86
C TYR A 446 2.58 28.37 -32.23
N VAL A 447 2.04 27.22 -32.63
CA VAL A 447 0.60 27.05 -32.86
C VAL A 447 0.15 25.79 -32.13
N VAL A 448 -0.83 25.92 -31.23
CA VAL A 448 -1.50 24.79 -30.59
C VAL A 448 -2.99 24.92 -30.82
N GLN A 449 -3.59 23.89 -31.42
CA GLN A 449 -5.02 23.82 -31.66
C GLN A 449 -5.60 22.53 -31.09
N PHE A 450 -6.84 22.57 -30.62
CA PHE A 450 -7.55 21.39 -30.12
C PHE A 450 -9.03 21.40 -30.50
N GLY A 451 -9.60 20.21 -30.70
CA GLY A 451 -11.02 20.01 -31.00
C GLY A 451 -11.23 19.18 -32.27
N HIS A 452 -12.29 19.50 -33.02
CA HIS A 452 -12.59 18.89 -34.31
C HIS A 452 -11.89 19.68 -35.41
N LEU A 453 -10.65 19.29 -35.73
CA LEU A 453 -9.78 19.96 -36.70
C LEU A 453 -10.33 19.86 -38.13
N ASN A 454 -11.05 18.78 -38.44
CA ASN A 454 -11.70 18.57 -39.72
C ASN A 454 -13.02 17.81 -39.52
N TYR A 455 -14.05 18.19 -40.27
CA TYR A 455 -15.37 17.55 -40.25
C TYR A 455 -15.86 17.32 -41.68
N SER A 456 -16.28 16.10 -41.99
CA SER A 456 -16.89 15.69 -43.24
C SER A 456 -18.34 15.24 -42.98
N THR A 457 -19.26 15.66 -43.84
CA THR A 457 -20.67 15.95 -43.52
C THR A 457 -21.60 14.73 -43.28
N THR A 458 -21.10 13.57 -42.82
CA THR A 458 -21.88 12.31 -42.82
C THR A 458 -22.07 11.64 -41.45
N THR A 459 -21.37 12.03 -40.38
CA THR A 459 -21.53 11.41 -39.05
C THR A 459 -21.52 12.44 -37.91
N THR A 460 -21.99 12.07 -36.72
CA THR A 460 -21.82 12.91 -35.52
C THR A 460 -20.47 12.60 -34.89
N MET A 461 -19.71 13.65 -34.58
CA MET A 461 -18.46 13.61 -33.82
C MET A 461 -18.67 14.36 -32.53
N GLN A 462 -18.24 13.74 -31.42
CA GLN A 462 -18.34 14.36 -30.11
C GLN A 462 -17.11 14.03 -29.28
N THR A 463 -16.50 15.07 -28.71
CA THR A 463 -15.37 14.95 -27.78
C THR A 463 -15.65 15.71 -26.49
N ASP A 464 -15.19 15.18 -25.37
CA ASP A 464 -15.27 15.83 -24.06
C ASP A 464 -13.83 16.11 -23.58
N TRP A 465 -13.52 17.37 -23.29
CA TRP A 465 -12.19 17.85 -22.90
C TRP A 465 -12.19 18.27 -21.43
N GLN A 466 -11.24 17.73 -20.66
CA GLN A 466 -11.07 18.06 -19.24
C GLN A 466 -10.02 19.14 -19.01
N GLY A 467 -9.01 19.21 -19.88
CA GLY A 467 -7.98 20.22 -19.77
C GLY A 467 -6.94 20.14 -20.88
N LEU A 468 -6.32 21.28 -21.16
CA LEU A 468 -5.21 21.41 -22.09
C LEU A 468 -4.19 22.38 -21.49
N HIS A 469 -2.93 21.97 -21.42
CA HIS A 469 -1.86 22.75 -20.82
C HIS A 469 -0.68 22.83 -21.77
N VAL A 470 -0.09 24.01 -21.94
CA VAL A 470 0.95 24.27 -22.92
C VAL A 470 2.12 24.94 -22.24
N SER A 471 3.32 24.43 -22.48
CA SER A 471 4.60 24.99 -22.08
C SER A 471 5.41 25.32 -23.33
N SER A 472 5.93 26.54 -23.41
CA SER A 472 6.69 27.07 -24.56
C SER A 472 7.93 27.85 -24.08
N LEU A 473 8.87 28.11 -25.00
CA LEU A 473 10.11 28.86 -24.72
C LEU A 473 10.82 28.33 -23.46
N GLY A 474 11.35 29.22 -22.60
CA GLY A 474 12.05 28.81 -21.38
C GLY A 474 11.20 28.00 -20.40
N GLY A 475 9.87 27.99 -20.54
CA GLY A 475 8.98 27.16 -19.71
C GLY A 475 9.18 25.65 -19.91
N THR A 476 9.74 25.21 -21.05
CA THR A 476 9.97 23.79 -21.35
C THR A 476 11.17 23.17 -20.65
N GLY A 477 12.00 23.98 -19.97
CA GLY A 477 13.18 23.51 -19.24
C GLY A 477 14.16 22.76 -20.15
N SER A 478 14.67 21.62 -19.69
CA SER A 478 15.57 20.76 -20.47
C SER A 478 14.86 20.02 -21.61
N GLN A 479 13.54 20.12 -21.72
CA GLN A 479 12.70 19.43 -22.69
C GLN A 479 12.80 17.88 -22.57
N PHE A 480 11.81 17.14 -23.08
CA PHE A 480 11.85 15.66 -23.12
C PHE A 480 11.33 15.07 -24.44
N ALA A 481 11.27 15.89 -25.50
CA ALA A 481 11.03 15.44 -26.87
C ALA A 481 12.09 14.41 -27.31
N GLY A 482 13.30 14.51 -26.75
CA GLY A 482 14.38 13.56 -26.94
C GLY A 482 14.26 12.26 -26.13
N GLY A 483 13.29 12.08 -25.23
CA GLY A 483 13.14 10.89 -24.34
C GLY A 483 12.89 11.24 -22.88
N PHE A 484 12.49 10.24 -22.08
CA PHE A 484 12.34 10.35 -20.61
C PHE A 484 12.69 9.00 -19.96
N ASP A 485 13.80 8.95 -19.24
CA ASP A 485 14.36 7.75 -18.61
C ASP A 485 14.06 7.74 -17.09
N ASN A 486 13.51 6.63 -16.61
CA ASN A 486 13.06 6.48 -15.22
C ASN A 486 13.98 5.52 -14.45
N PRO A 487 14.51 5.91 -13.27
CA PRO A 487 14.18 7.11 -12.48
C PRO A 487 15.03 8.37 -12.75
N GLU A 488 16.00 8.34 -13.68
CA GLU A 488 17.05 9.35 -13.83
C GLU A 488 16.52 10.76 -14.14
N ASP A 489 15.49 10.86 -14.97
CA ASP A 489 14.87 12.13 -15.37
C ASP A 489 13.83 12.63 -14.36
N LEU A 490 13.47 11.83 -13.35
CA LEU A 490 12.56 12.28 -12.30
C LEU A 490 13.19 13.40 -11.46
N ASN A 491 12.37 14.37 -11.08
CA ASN A 491 12.66 15.26 -9.96
C ASN A 491 12.53 14.54 -8.62
N ALA A 492 13.55 14.73 -7.78
CA ALA A 492 13.55 14.25 -6.42
C ALA A 492 12.52 15.02 -5.57
N ARG A 493 11.97 14.34 -4.57
CA ARG A 493 11.19 14.95 -3.48
C ARG A 493 12.04 14.93 -2.22
N LEU A 494 11.89 15.96 -1.38
CA LEU A 494 12.52 15.96 -0.07
C LEU A 494 11.86 14.95 0.85
N TYR A 495 12.68 14.33 1.71
CA TYR A 495 12.15 13.54 2.81
C TYR A 495 11.50 14.45 3.87
N PRO A 496 10.42 14.00 4.52
CA PRO A 496 9.80 14.76 5.59
C PRO A 496 10.71 14.81 6.83
N PRO A 497 10.61 15.85 7.67
CA PRO A 497 11.35 15.91 8.93
C PRO A 497 10.84 14.87 9.94
N LEU A 498 11.66 14.57 10.95
CA LEU A 498 11.33 13.63 12.03
C LEU A 498 9.98 13.95 12.67
N GLY A 499 9.14 12.92 12.80
CA GLY A 499 7.80 13.04 13.39
C GLY A 499 6.73 13.58 12.43
N ARG A 500 7.10 13.88 11.18
CA ARG A 500 6.15 14.14 10.09
C ARG A 500 6.14 13.00 9.09
N TYR A 501 4.97 12.77 8.51
CA TYR A 501 4.73 11.66 7.61
C TYR A 501 4.42 12.20 6.22
N SER A 502 5.25 11.86 5.24
CA SER A 502 4.96 12.12 3.83
C SER A 502 4.21 10.94 3.25
N TYR A 503 3.09 11.22 2.58
CA TYR A 503 2.37 10.20 1.81
C TYR A 503 3.23 9.61 0.70
N VAL A 504 3.10 8.31 0.39
CA VAL A 504 3.72 7.66 -0.77
C VAL A 504 2.66 7.05 -1.69
N TYR A 505 2.00 5.97 -1.25
CA TYR A 505 0.99 5.26 -2.05
C TYR A 505 0.19 4.29 -1.16
N ASP A 506 -1.09 4.05 -1.47
CA ASP A 506 -1.95 3.05 -0.83
C ASP A 506 -1.95 3.12 0.72
N GLY A 507 -2.10 4.33 1.25
CA GLY A 507 -2.09 4.56 2.71
C GLY A 507 -0.70 4.54 3.35
N VAL A 508 0.35 4.14 2.62
CA VAL A 508 1.73 4.13 3.11
C VAL A 508 2.24 5.55 3.25
N LYS A 509 2.86 5.83 4.39
CA LYS A 509 3.56 7.08 4.67
C LYS A 509 4.95 6.80 5.23
N ILE A 510 5.90 7.68 4.91
CA ILE A 510 7.28 7.58 5.37
C ILE A 510 7.62 8.76 6.29
N THR A 511 8.49 8.52 7.27
CA THR A 511 9.09 9.56 8.11
C THR A 511 10.59 9.33 8.19
N THR A 512 11.36 10.36 8.55
CA THR A 512 12.80 10.23 8.76
C THR A 512 13.10 10.02 10.23
N THR A 513 14.14 9.23 10.53
CA THR A 513 14.66 9.02 11.88
C THR A 513 16.06 9.58 12.02
N ASP A 514 16.99 9.18 11.15
CA ASP A 514 18.35 9.68 11.12
C ASP A 514 19.03 9.44 9.75
N GLY A 515 20.08 10.20 9.48
CA GLY A 515 21.00 10.01 8.35
C GLY A 515 20.56 10.65 7.03
N PRO A 516 21.54 11.03 6.17
CA PRO A 516 21.25 11.41 4.79
C PRO A 516 20.93 10.16 3.96
N SER A 517 19.93 10.25 3.09
CA SER A 517 19.72 9.30 1.99
C SER A 517 20.62 9.67 0.81
N TYR A 518 21.24 8.69 0.17
CA TYR A 518 22.01 8.88 -1.06
C TYR A 518 21.23 8.43 -2.29
N GLU A 519 21.63 8.96 -3.45
CA GLU A 519 21.12 8.50 -4.72
C GLU A 519 21.41 6.99 -4.89
N ASN A 520 20.42 6.24 -5.36
CA ASN A 520 20.42 4.77 -5.46
C ASN A 520 20.14 3.98 -4.17
N ASP A 521 19.91 4.63 -3.02
CA ASP A 521 19.38 3.93 -1.85
C ASP A 521 17.99 3.36 -2.15
N LYS A 522 17.77 2.10 -1.73
CA LYS A 522 16.51 1.37 -1.94
C LYS A 522 15.93 0.93 -0.61
N PHE A 523 14.65 1.21 -0.43
CA PHE A 523 13.86 0.79 0.72
C PHE A 523 12.79 -0.20 0.27
N ASP A 524 12.73 -1.36 0.92
CA ASP A 524 11.73 -2.39 0.66
C ASP A 524 10.76 -2.44 1.85
N ILE A 525 9.45 -2.37 1.56
CA ILE A 525 8.39 -2.45 2.55
C ILE A 525 7.68 -3.78 2.33
N LYS A 526 7.91 -4.72 3.25
CA LYS A 526 7.24 -6.02 3.23
C LYS A 526 5.87 -5.91 3.89
N THR A 527 4.85 -6.48 3.25
CA THR A 527 3.52 -6.57 3.84
C THR A 527 3.55 -7.52 5.05
N GLU A 528 3.17 -7.02 6.23
CA GLU A 528 2.91 -7.85 7.40
C GLU A 528 1.46 -8.34 7.38
N TYR A 529 1.25 -9.63 7.65
CA TYR A 529 -0.07 -10.25 7.74
C TYR A 529 -0.43 -10.50 9.21
N ASP A 530 -1.72 -10.53 9.56
CA ASP A 530 -2.16 -10.85 10.94
C ASP A 530 -1.85 -12.31 11.36
N TYR A 531 -1.82 -13.23 10.39
CA TYR A 531 -1.54 -14.66 10.59
C TYR A 531 -0.44 -15.13 9.63
N PRO A 532 0.79 -14.64 9.76
CA PRO A 532 1.87 -14.90 8.83
C PRO A 532 2.35 -16.35 8.91
N ILE A 533 2.97 -16.84 7.83
CA ILE A 533 3.46 -18.23 7.75
C ILE A 533 4.57 -18.51 8.76
N GLU A 534 5.34 -17.49 9.14
CA GLU A 534 6.42 -17.60 10.14
C GLU A 534 5.93 -18.04 11.53
N ASN A 535 4.66 -17.81 11.86
CA ASN A 535 4.06 -18.27 13.12
C ASN A 535 3.97 -19.79 13.26
N VAL A 536 4.20 -20.58 12.20
CA VAL A 536 4.26 -22.04 12.32
C VAL A 536 5.55 -22.53 12.98
N TYR A 537 6.59 -21.71 13.05
CA TYR A 537 7.87 -22.08 13.62
C TYR A 537 7.92 -21.78 15.12
N HIS A 538 8.32 -22.77 15.91
CA HIS A 538 8.38 -22.65 17.37
C HIS A 538 9.27 -21.49 17.87
N ALA A 539 10.31 -21.14 17.11
CA ALA A 539 11.21 -20.02 17.43
C ALA A 539 10.52 -18.65 17.37
N ILE A 540 9.47 -18.50 16.56
CA ILE A 540 8.68 -17.27 16.42
C ILE A 540 7.46 -17.32 17.36
N ALA A 541 6.73 -18.43 17.33
CA ALA A 541 5.57 -18.67 18.18
C ALA A 541 5.73 -20.00 18.95
N PRO A 542 6.13 -19.99 20.23
CA PRO A 542 6.38 -21.20 21.03
C PRO A 542 5.08 -21.89 21.52
N THR A 543 3.96 -21.68 20.83
CA THR A 543 2.67 -22.28 21.13
C THR A 543 1.90 -22.57 19.83
N PRO A 544 1.30 -23.76 19.68
CA PRO A 544 0.45 -24.07 18.52
C PRO A 544 -0.84 -23.24 18.40
N ARG A 545 -1.14 -22.38 19.39
CA ARG A 545 -2.37 -21.56 19.41
C ARG A 545 -2.27 -20.31 18.53
N VAL A 546 -1.07 -19.78 18.39
CA VAL A 546 -0.75 -18.65 17.52
C VAL A 546 -0.05 -19.23 16.32
N GLY A 547 -0.73 -19.26 15.18
CA GLY A 547 -0.25 -19.96 13.99
C GLY A 547 -0.69 -19.28 12.71
N TRP A 548 -0.29 -19.88 11.60
CA TRP A 548 -0.65 -19.43 10.27
C TRP A 548 -2.09 -19.79 9.90
N ARG A 549 -2.74 -18.91 9.12
CA ARG A 549 -4.07 -19.13 8.53
C ARG A 549 -4.11 -18.64 7.09
N SER A 550 -4.77 -19.38 6.22
CA SER A 550 -5.13 -18.93 4.89
C SER A 550 -6.28 -17.93 4.93
N GLU A 551 -6.53 -17.25 3.80
CA GLU A 551 -7.75 -16.46 3.62
C GLU A 551 -9.00 -17.33 3.81
N SER A 552 -10.00 -16.80 4.52
CA SER A 552 -11.24 -17.51 4.81
C SER A 552 -12.23 -17.38 3.65
N VAL A 553 -12.98 -18.45 3.33
CA VAL A 553 -14.04 -18.43 2.33
C VAL A 553 -15.43 -18.28 2.96
N THR A 554 -16.37 -17.65 2.26
CA THR A 554 -17.76 -17.53 2.75
C THR A 554 -18.51 -18.87 2.67
N SER A 555 -18.26 -19.65 1.62
CA SER A 555 -18.82 -20.99 1.38
C SER A 555 -17.93 -21.79 0.42
N GLY A 556 -18.08 -23.11 0.44
CA GLY A 556 -17.35 -24.01 -0.47
C GLY A 556 -15.94 -24.38 0.00
N SER A 557 -15.11 -24.81 -0.95
CA SER A 557 -13.74 -25.27 -0.68
C SER A 557 -12.77 -24.10 -0.56
N VAL A 558 -11.88 -24.17 0.42
CA VAL A 558 -10.71 -23.28 0.54
C VAL A 558 -9.73 -23.64 -0.58
N ALA A 559 -9.10 -22.64 -1.19
CA ALA A 559 -8.13 -22.83 -2.27
C ALA A 559 -6.89 -23.63 -1.79
N ALA A 560 -6.25 -24.35 -2.73
CA ALA A 560 -5.04 -25.11 -2.46
C ALA A 560 -3.89 -24.19 -1.98
N GLN A 561 -3.05 -24.70 -1.08
CA GLN A 561 -1.94 -23.96 -0.46
C GLN A 561 -0.64 -24.74 -0.61
N ALA A 562 0.50 -24.05 -0.68
CA ALA A 562 1.81 -24.67 -0.78
C ALA A 562 2.81 -24.00 0.17
N ILE A 563 3.46 -24.81 1.00
CA ILE A 563 4.49 -24.35 1.95
C ILE A 563 5.80 -25.03 1.56
N SER A 564 6.78 -24.24 1.11
CA SER A 564 8.09 -24.73 0.68
C SER A 564 9.16 -24.36 1.70
N ILE A 565 10.00 -25.32 2.05
CA ILE A 565 11.10 -25.20 3.00
C ILE A 565 12.39 -25.55 2.27
N LYS A 566 13.33 -24.60 2.24
CA LYS A 566 14.68 -24.79 1.71
C LYS A 566 15.63 -25.02 2.89
N PHE A 567 16.58 -25.94 2.75
CA PHE A 567 17.54 -26.23 3.84
C PHE A 567 18.81 -25.37 3.78
N ASP A 568 19.24 -25.01 2.57
CA ASP A 568 20.39 -24.14 2.33
C ASP A 568 19.92 -22.86 1.65
N ASP A 569 20.27 -21.70 2.19
CA ASP A 569 19.90 -20.40 1.63
C ASP A 569 20.68 -20.06 0.36
N ASP A 570 21.86 -20.66 0.12
CA ASP A 570 22.70 -20.30 -1.02
C ASP A 570 22.04 -20.68 -2.36
N ILE A 571 21.97 -19.73 -3.28
CA ILE A 571 21.18 -19.80 -4.53
C ILE A 571 22.07 -20.32 -5.69
N GLY A 572 23.38 -20.45 -5.44
CA GLY A 572 24.37 -20.88 -6.41
C GLY A 572 24.57 -22.39 -6.45
N ALA A 573 23.92 -23.05 -7.40
CA ALA A 573 24.02 -24.47 -7.77
C ALA A 573 23.19 -25.44 -6.92
N ALA A 574 22.61 -26.40 -7.65
CA ALA A 574 21.73 -27.45 -7.17
C ALA A 574 22.46 -28.48 -6.28
N ASN A 575 22.97 -28.06 -5.12
CA ASN A 575 23.60 -28.94 -4.14
C ASN A 575 22.51 -29.76 -3.44
N LYS A 576 22.55 -31.07 -3.61
CA LYS A 576 21.60 -32.00 -2.96
C LYS A 576 22.23 -32.50 -1.67
N ASP A 577 21.60 -32.18 -0.55
CA ASP A 577 22.09 -32.63 0.75
C ASP A 577 21.70 -34.07 1.03
N ASN A 578 22.63 -34.80 1.65
CA ASN A 578 22.27 -36.03 2.32
C ASN A 578 21.44 -35.67 3.55
N MET A 579 20.31 -36.36 3.74
CA MET A 579 19.54 -36.19 4.96
C MET A 579 20.33 -36.76 6.16
N PRO A 580 20.29 -36.12 7.35
CA PRO A 580 21.03 -36.61 8.52
C PRO A 580 20.63 -38.02 8.97
N ASN A 581 19.41 -38.45 8.65
CA ASN A 581 18.95 -39.82 8.83
C ASN A 581 18.05 -40.22 7.63
N ASP A 582 18.00 -41.52 7.31
CA ASP A 582 17.13 -42.04 6.25
C ASP A 582 15.64 -41.97 6.63
N LEU A 583 15.35 -41.89 7.93
CA LEU A 583 14.00 -41.65 8.43
C LEU A 583 13.83 -40.17 8.78
N MET A 584 12.96 -39.47 8.05
CA MET A 584 12.58 -38.09 8.29
C MET A 584 11.16 -37.99 8.84
N GLY A 585 10.89 -36.94 9.62
CA GLY A 585 9.60 -36.66 10.24
C GLY A 585 9.10 -35.25 9.95
N ILE A 586 7.78 -35.12 9.74
CA ILE A 586 7.07 -33.83 9.75
C ILE A 586 5.94 -33.92 10.77
N HIS A 587 5.96 -33.06 11.77
CA HIS A 587 4.87 -32.91 12.72
C HIS A 587 4.10 -31.62 12.47
N LEU A 588 2.78 -31.73 12.51
CA LEU A 588 1.86 -30.61 12.33
C LEU A 588 0.86 -30.60 13.49
N SER A 589 0.79 -29.47 14.17
CA SER A 589 -0.10 -29.25 15.30
C SER A 589 -1.14 -28.17 15.02
N ASN A 590 -2.30 -28.32 15.66
CA ASN A 590 -3.49 -27.46 15.52
C ASN A 590 -3.97 -27.27 14.06
N ILE A 591 -3.92 -28.34 13.27
CA ILE A 591 -4.39 -28.35 11.87
C ILE A 591 -5.90 -28.59 11.78
N ASN A 592 -6.51 -28.17 10.66
CA ASN A 592 -7.94 -28.33 10.39
C ASN A 592 -8.27 -28.96 9.03
N TRP A 593 -7.24 -29.43 8.31
CA TRP A 593 -7.34 -29.93 6.95
C TRP A 593 -7.02 -31.43 6.89
N ILE A 594 -7.45 -32.07 5.79
CA ILE A 594 -7.51 -33.52 5.62
C ILE A 594 -6.51 -33.99 4.55
N LEU A 595 -6.50 -33.35 3.39
CA LEU A 595 -5.78 -33.83 2.21
C LEU A 595 -4.60 -32.94 1.88
N GLY A 596 -3.47 -33.57 1.57
CA GLY A 596 -2.28 -32.91 1.06
C GLY A 596 -1.26 -33.90 0.52
N GLU A 597 -0.07 -33.41 0.21
CA GLU A 597 1.05 -34.21 -0.30
C GLU A 597 2.37 -33.60 0.16
N ILE A 598 3.35 -34.46 0.46
CA ILE A 598 4.73 -34.04 0.70
C ILE A 598 5.54 -34.28 -0.56
N LEU A 599 6.26 -33.24 -0.98
CA LEU A 599 7.18 -33.29 -2.10
C LEU A 599 8.58 -32.94 -1.62
N TYR A 600 9.59 -33.46 -2.30
CA TYR A 600 10.98 -33.06 -2.16
C TYR A 600 11.48 -32.47 -3.47
N TYR A 601 12.50 -31.62 -3.39
CA TYR A 601 13.09 -31.00 -4.56
C TYR A 601 14.36 -31.74 -5.01
N ASP A 602 14.32 -32.25 -6.25
CA ASP A 602 15.42 -32.95 -6.91
C ASP A 602 15.58 -32.46 -8.37
N GLY A 603 15.92 -31.18 -8.55
CA GLY A 603 15.87 -30.50 -9.87
C GLY A 603 14.43 -30.23 -10.37
N GLY A 604 13.44 -30.65 -9.57
CA GLY A 604 12.01 -30.47 -9.75
C GLY A 604 11.27 -31.01 -8.52
N TRP A 605 10.00 -30.64 -8.34
CA TRP A 605 9.20 -31.15 -7.23
C TRP A 605 8.71 -32.57 -7.52
N VAL A 606 9.14 -33.53 -6.68
CA VAL A 606 8.77 -34.94 -6.79
C VAL A 606 8.00 -35.37 -5.54
N SER A 607 6.92 -36.12 -5.71
CA SER A 607 6.11 -36.63 -4.59
C SER A 607 6.84 -37.69 -3.78
N LEU A 608 6.78 -37.56 -2.44
CA LEU A 608 7.15 -38.62 -1.49
C LEU A 608 5.94 -39.43 -1.04
N GLY A 609 4.78 -38.79 -0.91
CA GLY A 609 3.56 -39.46 -0.48
C GLY A 609 2.42 -38.49 -0.16
N SER A 610 1.20 -39.01 -0.26
CA SER A 610 -0.02 -38.25 0.01
C SER A 610 -0.38 -38.28 1.49
N ILE A 611 -0.74 -37.12 2.04
CA ILE A 611 -1.24 -36.94 3.39
C ILE A 611 -2.75 -37.17 3.39
N SER A 612 -3.19 -38.08 4.27
CA SER A 612 -4.61 -38.32 4.54
C SER A 612 -4.85 -38.22 6.04
N ASN A 613 -5.15 -37.01 6.53
CA ASN A 613 -5.46 -36.70 7.93
C ASN A 613 -6.94 -36.95 8.25
N HIS A 614 -7.37 -38.20 8.17
CA HIS A 614 -8.67 -38.60 8.70
C HIS A 614 -8.71 -40.09 9.06
N LEU A 615 -9.59 -40.43 10.00
CA LEU A 615 -10.05 -41.79 10.27
C LEU A 615 -11.48 -41.92 9.75
N ARG A 616 -11.68 -42.81 8.78
CA ARG A 616 -12.99 -43.06 8.15
C ARG A 616 -13.65 -44.26 8.82
N SER A 617 -14.85 -44.08 9.37
CA SER A 617 -15.64 -45.18 9.92
C SER A 617 -17.11 -45.09 9.49
N SER A 618 -17.81 -46.22 9.59
CA SER A 618 -19.28 -46.25 9.52
C SER A 618 -19.87 -45.90 10.89
N CYS A 619 -21.01 -45.20 10.90
CA CYS A 619 -21.64 -44.73 12.12
C CYS A 619 -23.16 -44.93 12.14
N SER A 620 -23.70 -44.94 13.36
CA SER A 620 -25.11 -44.80 13.67
C SER A 620 -25.30 -43.56 14.53
N VAL A 621 -26.23 -42.69 14.13
CA VAL A 621 -26.51 -41.42 14.80
C VAL A 621 -27.77 -41.54 15.63
N SER A 622 -27.77 -40.99 16.84
CA SER A 622 -28.96 -40.87 17.70
C SER A 622 -28.91 -39.53 18.44
N GLY A 623 -29.65 -38.54 17.95
CA GLY A 623 -29.60 -37.18 18.47
C GLY A 623 -28.21 -36.57 18.27
N ARG A 624 -27.55 -36.21 19.39
CA ARG A 624 -26.17 -35.70 19.41
C ARG A 624 -25.11 -36.78 19.63
N THR A 625 -25.52 -38.03 19.81
CA THR A 625 -24.61 -39.14 20.08
C THR A 625 -24.39 -39.96 18.82
N VAL A 626 -23.16 -40.45 18.64
CA VAL A 626 -22.74 -41.22 17.48
C VAL A 626 -21.99 -42.46 17.94
N ARG A 627 -22.33 -43.61 17.37
CA ARG A 627 -21.74 -44.92 17.69
C ARG A 627 -21.20 -45.54 16.40
N GLY A 628 -20.11 -46.28 16.47
CA GLY A 628 -19.60 -47.04 15.32
C GLY A 628 -20.60 -48.11 14.85
N ALA A 629 -20.82 -48.22 13.54
CA ALA A 629 -21.64 -49.28 12.97
C ALA A 629 -20.86 -50.61 12.89
N ALA A 630 -21.58 -51.73 12.71
CA ALA A 630 -20.94 -53.02 12.44
C ALA A 630 -20.18 -52.95 11.11
N SER A 631 -19.07 -53.70 10.97
CA SER A 631 -18.29 -53.97 9.73
C SER A 631 -16.96 -53.25 9.52
N MET A 632 -16.50 -52.39 10.46
CA MET A 632 -15.15 -51.79 10.41
C MET A 632 -14.37 -52.10 11.70
N LEU A 633 -13.09 -52.47 11.57
CA LEU A 633 -12.18 -52.73 12.69
C LEU A 633 -11.39 -51.45 13.02
N GLU A 634 -12.01 -50.53 13.75
CA GLU A 634 -11.32 -49.33 14.27
C GLU A 634 -10.51 -49.64 15.54
N PRO A 635 -9.50 -48.82 15.88
CA PRO A 635 -8.73 -48.96 17.12
C PRO A 635 -9.59 -48.70 18.37
N TYR A 636 -9.06 -49.11 19.52
CA TYR A 636 -9.63 -48.78 20.82
C TYR A 636 -9.30 -47.33 21.17
N TYR A 637 -10.33 -46.52 21.44
CA TYR A 637 -10.18 -45.16 21.94
C TYR A 637 -10.30 -45.14 23.46
N SER A 638 -9.40 -44.40 24.09
CA SER A 638 -9.47 -44.08 25.51
C SER A 638 -10.53 -42.99 25.77
N PHE A 639 -11.01 -42.92 27.01
CA PHE A 639 -12.01 -41.92 27.41
C PHE A 639 -11.49 -40.50 27.11
N ASN A 640 -12.31 -39.68 26.44
CA ASN A 640 -11.98 -38.31 26.02
C ASN A 640 -10.78 -38.12 25.07
N GLU A 641 -10.22 -39.17 24.46
CA GLU A 641 -9.15 -39.05 23.46
C GLU A 641 -9.52 -38.20 22.23
N LEU A 642 -10.79 -38.25 21.82
CA LEU A 642 -11.30 -37.58 20.62
C LEU A 642 -11.90 -36.21 20.90
N ALA A 643 -11.89 -35.76 22.16
CA ALA A 643 -12.42 -34.46 22.53
C ALA A 643 -11.65 -33.34 21.80
N GLY A 644 -12.38 -32.39 21.21
CA GLY A 644 -11.81 -31.28 20.45
C GLY A 644 -11.52 -31.59 18.98
N TRP A 645 -11.58 -32.86 18.55
CA TRP A 645 -11.43 -33.23 17.14
C TRP A 645 -12.59 -32.69 16.31
N THR A 646 -12.31 -32.39 15.05
CA THR A 646 -13.35 -32.09 14.06
C THR A 646 -13.81 -33.39 13.42
N CYS A 647 -15.07 -33.48 13.05
CA CYS A 647 -15.56 -34.57 12.22
C CYS A 647 -16.52 -34.06 11.15
N TYR A 648 -16.71 -34.82 10.09
CA TYR A 648 -17.84 -34.58 9.19
C TYR A 648 -18.59 -35.86 8.86
N PHE A 649 -19.87 -35.68 8.61
CA PHE A 649 -20.80 -36.72 8.21
C PHE A 649 -21.09 -36.61 6.72
N LEU A 650 -21.17 -37.74 6.04
CA LEU A 650 -21.69 -37.81 4.67
C LEU A 650 -23.15 -38.24 4.70
N ASP A 651 -24.01 -37.42 4.09
CA ASP A 651 -25.42 -37.71 3.87
C ASP A 651 -25.85 -37.16 2.51
N GLY A 652 -26.29 -38.05 1.61
CA GLY A 652 -26.67 -37.67 0.23
C GLY A 652 -25.58 -37.00 -0.61
N GLY A 653 -24.30 -37.18 -0.28
CA GLY A 653 -23.15 -36.53 -0.94
C GLY A 653 -22.72 -35.20 -0.32
N ASN A 654 -23.50 -34.64 0.60
CA ASN A 654 -23.17 -33.42 1.32
C ASN A 654 -22.31 -33.70 2.56
N LYS A 655 -21.38 -32.79 2.87
CA LYS A 655 -20.53 -32.85 4.08
C LYS A 655 -21.11 -31.97 5.18
N TYR A 656 -21.30 -32.56 6.36
CA TYR A 656 -21.77 -31.83 7.53
C TYR A 656 -20.72 -31.86 8.63
N PHE A 657 -19.98 -30.76 8.80
CA PHE A 657 -18.92 -30.67 9.81
C PHE A 657 -19.49 -30.45 11.23
N ARG A 658 -18.88 -31.07 12.23
CA ARG A 658 -19.20 -31.02 13.66
C ARG A 658 -17.92 -31.07 14.50
N LYS A 659 -18.02 -30.69 15.77
CA LYS A 659 -16.93 -30.83 16.75
C LYS A 659 -17.28 -31.90 17.77
N VAL A 660 -16.33 -32.78 18.06
CA VAL A 660 -16.48 -33.81 19.10
C VAL A 660 -16.28 -33.16 20.46
N VAL A 661 -17.29 -33.26 21.33
CA VAL A 661 -17.30 -32.69 22.69
C VAL A 661 -16.68 -33.67 23.69
N SER A 662 -17.03 -34.95 23.60
CA SER A 662 -16.46 -36.01 24.43
C SER A 662 -16.63 -37.38 23.77
N ASN A 663 -15.90 -38.37 24.26
CA ASN A 663 -16.11 -39.77 23.90
C ASN A 663 -15.96 -40.71 25.10
N THR A 664 -16.75 -41.78 25.11
CA THR A 664 -16.52 -42.90 26.02
C THR A 664 -15.40 -43.79 25.50
N GLU A 665 -14.83 -44.61 26.39
CA GLU A 665 -13.84 -45.62 26.02
C GLU A 665 -14.47 -46.81 25.30
N GLY A 666 -13.73 -47.39 24.36
CA GLY A 666 -14.18 -48.55 23.60
C GLY A 666 -13.70 -48.54 22.16
N LYS A 667 -14.13 -49.55 21.41
CA LYS A 667 -13.88 -49.66 19.98
C LYS A 667 -14.93 -48.84 19.22
N PHE A 668 -14.51 -48.00 18.27
CA PHE A 668 -15.46 -47.28 17.41
C PHE A 668 -15.93 -48.16 16.25
N GLY A 669 -16.64 -49.25 16.57
CA GLY A 669 -17.08 -50.28 15.61
C GLY A 669 -17.55 -51.53 16.34
N GLY A 670 -17.69 -52.66 15.63
CA GLY A 670 -18.12 -53.94 16.21
C GLY A 670 -19.62 -54.04 16.51
N THR A 671 -20.03 -55.06 17.27
CA THR A 671 -21.42 -55.22 17.75
C THR A 671 -21.49 -55.02 19.26
N ALA A 672 -22.58 -54.41 19.73
CA ALA A 672 -22.83 -54.11 21.14
C ALA A 672 -22.78 -55.34 22.07
N THR A 673 -22.86 -56.55 21.51
CA THR A 673 -22.86 -57.82 22.25
C THR A 673 -21.48 -58.45 22.44
N THR A 674 -20.45 -58.03 21.67
CA THR A 674 -19.12 -58.68 21.69
C THR A 674 -17.99 -57.75 22.11
N THR A 675 -18.16 -56.43 21.99
CA THR A 675 -17.14 -55.44 22.32
C THR A 675 -17.78 -54.17 22.87
N LYS A 676 -17.15 -53.53 23.86
CA LYS A 676 -17.60 -52.22 24.35
C LYS A 676 -17.39 -51.17 23.24
N GLN A 677 -18.47 -50.55 22.80
CA GLN A 677 -18.43 -49.54 21.74
C GLN A 677 -18.15 -48.14 22.31
N ALA A 678 -17.31 -47.37 21.62
CA ALA A 678 -17.12 -45.96 21.91
C ALA A 678 -18.35 -45.15 21.41
N ILE A 679 -18.85 -44.27 22.27
CA ILE A 679 -19.94 -43.33 21.95
C ILE A 679 -19.34 -41.92 21.94
N LEU A 680 -19.47 -41.24 20.81
CA LEU A 680 -19.08 -39.84 20.64
C LEU A 680 -20.28 -38.95 20.94
N THR A 681 -20.04 -37.83 21.62
CA THR A 681 -21.01 -36.74 21.72
C THR A 681 -20.51 -35.56 20.90
N VAL A 682 -21.33 -35.07 19.97
CA VAL A 682 -20.99 -33.92 19.13
C VAL A 682 -21.70 -32.63 19.58
N ASP A 683 -21.15 -31.49 19.16
CA ASP A 683 -21.63 -30.15 19.48
C ASP A 683 -23.07 -29.90 19.01
N THR A 684 -23.37 -30.27 17.76
CA THR A 684 -24.67 -30.11 17.12
C THR A 684 -25.14 -31.44 16.53
N ALA A 685 -26.44 -31.74 16.61
CA ALA A 685 -26.98 -32.97 16.04
C ALA A 685 -26.62 -33.08 14.54
N PRO A 686 -26.00 -34.19 14.09
CA PRO A 686 -25.77 -34.43 12.68
C PRO A 686 -27.06 -34.94 11.99
N PRO A 687 -27.08 -35.02 10.65
CA PRO A 687 -28.16 -35.70 9.94
C PRO A 687 -28.36 -37.12 10.48
N GLN A 688 -29.59 -37.47 10.83
CA GLN A 688 -29.89 -38.76 11.48
C GLN A 688 -29.80 -39.95 10.50
N THR A 689 -29.75 -39.67 9.20
CA THR A 689 -29.55 -40.64 8.10
C THR A 689 -28.08 -40.89 7.77
N ALA A 690 -27.14 -40.15 8.38
CA ALA A 690 -25.72 -40.29 8.10
C ALA A 690 -25.18 -41.67 8.52
N THR A 691 -24.52 -42.37 7.59
CA THR A 691 -23.95 -43.70 7.81
C THR A 691 -22.42 -43.72 7.81
N THR A 692 -21.79 -42.61 7.41
CA THR A 692 -20.32 -42.48 7.32
C THR A 692 -19.86 -41.23 8.05
N ILE A 693 -18.81 -41.39 8.86
CA ILE A 693 -18.14 -40.32 9.59
C ILE A 693 -16.65 -40.32 9.27
N TYR A 694 -16.09 -39.13 9.17
CA TYR A 694 -14.65 -38.88 9.07
C TYR A 694 -14.23 -38.10 10.31
N LEU A 695 -13.32 -38.65 11.10
CA LEU A 695 -12.72 -38.01 12.26
C LEU A 695 -11.41 -37.36 11.81
N ILE A 696 -11.23 -36.09 12.13
CA ILE A 696 -10.09 -35.26 11.71
C ILE A 696 -9.32 -34.85 12.97
N PRO A 697 -8.17 -35.49 13.23
CA PRO A 697 -7.28 -35.11 14.32
C PRO A 697 -6.73 -33.69 14.14
N PRO A 698 -6.55 -32.93 15.23
CA PRO A 698 -5.90 -31.62 15.20
C PRO A 698 -4.36 -31.71 15.12
N THR A 699 -3.78 -32.90 15.25
CA THR A 699 -2.32 -33.12 15.29
C THR A 699 -1.95 -34.37 14.51
N ILE A 700 -0.90 -34.31 13.68
CA ILE A 700 -0.35 -35.48 12.97
C ILE A 700 1.18 -35.46 12.96
N SER A 701 1.77 -36.66 12.91
CA SER A 701 3.19 -36.85 12.64
C SER A 701 3.32 -37.76 11.43
N ILE A 702 4.06 -37.30 10.45
CA ILE A 702 4.28 -37.98 9.19
C ILE A 702 5.71 -38.49 9.21
N LEU A 703 5.88 -39.80 9.04
CA LEU A 703 7.18 -40.45 8.96
C LEU A 703 7.41 -40.91 7.54
N MET A 704 8.57 -40.55 6.99
CA MET A 704 8.93 -40.80 5.61
C MET A 704 10.35 -41.40 5.52
N ASN A 705 10.44 -42.61 4.96
CA ASN A 705 11.72 -43.22 4.62
C ASN A 705 12.23 -42.61 3.30
N MET A 706 13.42 -42.03 3.33
CA MET A 706 14.05 -41.43 2.17
C MET A 706 14.64 -42.50 1.24
N ASN A 707 15.02 -43.67 1.76
CA ASN A 707 15.67 -44.77 1.05
C ASN A 707 16.91 -44.27 0.25
N GLY A 708 17.76 -43.48 0.91
CA GLY A 708 18.99 -42.92 0.35
C GLY A 708 18.79 -41.75 -0.62
N LYS A 709 17.56 -41.22 -0.74
CA LYS A 709 17.29 -40.00 -1.53
C LYS A 709 17.93 -38.78 -0.90
N LYS A 710 18.41 -37.88 -1.76
CA LYS A 710 18.93 -36.55 -1.39
C LYS A 710 17.90 -35.50 -1.76
N ALA A 711 17.82 -34.42 -0.99
CA ALA A 711 16.84 -33.36 -1.20
C ALA A 711 17.45 -32.00 -0.91
N GLN A 712 17.02 -30.97 -1.66
CA GLN A 712 17.41 -29.57 -1.43
C GLN A 712 16.40 -28.84 -0.54
N GLY A 713 15.19 -29.38 -0.48
CA GLY A 713 14.08 -28.81 0.25
C GLY A 713 12.85 -29.69 0.16
N PHE A 714 11.89 -29.38 1.01
CA PHE A 714 10.59 -30.04 1.08
C PHE A 714 9.46 -29.07 0.77
N LYS A 715 8.34 -29.60 0.31
CA LYS A 715 7.11 -28.83 0.11
C LYS A 715 5.91 -29.62 0.61
N ILE A 716 5.08 -28.95 1.40
CA ILE A 716 3.76 -29.44 1.79
C ILE A 716 2.75 -28.77 0.87
N SER A 717 2.09 -29.58 0.04
CA SER A 717 1.04 -29.14 -0.87
C SER A 717 -0.31 -29.54 -0.30
N ILE A 718 -1.09 -28.58 0.17
CA ILE A 718 -2.42 -28.80 0.76
C ILE A 718 -3.46 -28.66 -0.35
N SER A 719 -4.25 -29.71 -0.57
CA SER A 719 -5.28 -29.71 -1.63
C SER A 719 -6.45 -28.80 -1.28
N ALA A 720 -7.14 -28.29 -2.30
CA ALA A 720 -8.38 -27.54 -2.11
C ALA A 720 -9.43 -28.44 -1.45
N GLN A 721 -10.03 -27.95 -0.36
CA GLN A 721 -10.97 -28.73 0.45
C GLN A 721 -11.87 -27.86 1.33
N GLU A 722 -13.01 -28.41 1.73
CA GLU A 722 -13.88 -27.81 2.74
C GLU A 722 -13.36 -28.11 4.15
N THR A 723 -13.39 -27.12 5.03
CA THR A 723 -12.99 -27.24 6.44
C THR A 723 -14.09 -26.69 7.35
N TYR A 724 -14.10 -27.10 8.63
CA TYR A 724 -15.08 -26.59 9.61
C TYR A 724 -14.97 -25.06 9.83
N HIS A 725 -13.77 -24.52 9.71
CA HIS A 725 -13.47 -23.10 9.98
C HIS A 725 -13.49 -22.22 8.72
N LYS A 726 -13.65 -22.82 7.52
CA LYS A 726 -13.61 -22.15 6.22
C LYS A 726 -12.26 -21.49 5.87
N ASP A 727 -11.20 -21.88 6.57
CA ASP A 727 -9.81 -21.53 6.32
C ASP A 727 -8.94 -22.80 6.39
N ILE A 728 -7.67 -22.71 6.01
CA ILE A 728 -6.64 -23.71 6.29
C ILE A 728 -5.70 -23.12 7.33
N ARG A 729 -5.35 -23.89 8.37
CA ARG A 729 -4.45 -23.41 9.43
C ARG A 729 -3.43 -24.45 9.85
N ILE A 730 -2.31 -23.95 10.35
CA ILE A 730 -1.24 -24.72 10.99
C ILE A 730 -0.80 -23.92 12.21
N GLY A 731 -0.86 -24.56 13.38
CA GLY A 731 -0.38 -23.95 14.63
C GLY A 731 1.13 -24.00 14.71
N GLU A 732 1.68 -25.22 14.67
CA GLU A 732 3.11 -25.44 14.75
C GLU A 732 3.53 -26.53 13.76
N MET A 733 4.70 -26.36 13.16
CA MET A 733 5.32 -27.29 12.22
C MET A 733 6.75 -27.58 12.64
N ILE A 734 7.09 -28.87 12.74
CA ILE A 734 8.45 -29.35 12.95
C ILE A 734 8.81 -30.30 11.81
N ILE A 735 9.96 -30.08 11.19
CA ILE A 735 10.55 -30.98 10.20
C ILE A 735 11.97 -31.32 10.64
N GLY A 736 12.35 -32.60 10.55
CA GLY A 736 13.69 -33.01 10.90
C GLY A 736 13.93 -34.52 10.82
N PRO A 737 15.17 -34.96 11.06
CA PRO A 737 15.49 -36.38 11.14
C PRO A 737 14.83 -37.01 12.38
N VAL A 738 14.35 -38.23 12.24
CA VAL A 738 13.87 -39.01 13.38
C VAL A 738 15.08 -39.67 14.04
N VAL A 739 15.32 -39.34 15.30
CA VAL A 739 16.42 -39.91 16.07
C VAL A 739 15.91 -41.12 16.86
N LEU A 740 16.50 -42.30 16.65
CA LEU A 740 16.12 -43.52 17.34
C LEU A 740 17.28 -44.05 18.19
N PRO A 741 17.11 -44.22 19.50
CA PRO A 741 18.08 -44.96 20.31
C PRO A 741 18.02 -46.45 19.92
N GLY A 742 19.17 -47.06 19.63
CA GLY A 742 19.23 -48.47 19.17
C GLY A 742 18.85 -49.51 20.22
N LYS A 743 18.81 -49.14 21.50
CA LYS A 743 18.21 -49.90 22.59
C LYS A 743 16.94 -49.22 23.07
N GLN A 744 15.89 -50.01 23.28
CA GLN A 744 14.68 -49.56 23.96
C GLN A 744 15.00 -49.19 25.42
N TYR A 745 14.35 -48.14 25.94
CA TYR A 745 14.42 -47.77 27.35
C TYR A 745 13.96 -48.92 28.26
N SER A 746 14.54 -49.00 29.47
CA SER A 746 14.19 -50.02 30.46
C SER A 746 12.72 -49.91 30.88
N TRP A 747 12.17 -50.94 31.53
CA TRP A 747 10.74 -51.03 31.90
C TRP A 747 10.22 -49.92 32.88
N GLY A 748 11.02 -48.91 33.22
CA GLY A 748 10.70 -47.79 34.11
C GLY A 748 10.07 -46.54 33.46
N ARG A 749 9.53 -46.62 32.23
CA ARG A 749 8.84 -45.48 31.60
C ARG A 749 7.63 -45.03 32.44
N THR A 750 7.57 -43.73 32.75
CA THR A 750 6.43 -43.13 33.45
C THR A 750 5.75 -42.07 32.58
N ILE A 751 4.41 -42.08 32.56
CA ILE A 751 3.59 -41.02 31.97
C ILE A 751 2.79 -40.41 33.11
N SER A 752 2.96 -39.11 33.34
CA SER A 752 2.16 -38.35 34.31
C SER A 752 1.35 -37.30 33.57
N ILE A 753 0.18 -36.94 34.12
CA ILE A 753 -0.67 -35.89 33.59
C ILE A 753 -0.71 -34.76 34.61
N GLU A 754 -0.30 -33.57 34.20
CA GLU A 754 -0.41 -32.35 34.99
C GLU A 754 -1.79 -31.73 34.72
N SER A 755 -2.60 -31.58 35.77
CA SER A 755 -3.88 -30.85 35.65
C SER A 755 -3.60 -29.38 35.41
N GLY A 756 -4.12 -28.81 34.32
CA GLY A 756 -3.98 -27.39 34.00
C GLY A 756 -4.96 -26.47 34.75
N SER A 757 -5.44 -26.90 35.93
CA SER A 757 -6.37 -26.13 36.76
C SER A 757 -5.64 -25.39 37.88
N GLN A 758 -6.04 -24.14 38.11
CA GLN A 758 -5.60 -23.35 39.25
C GLN A 758 -6.72 -23.36 40.30
N THR A 759 -6.37 -23.71 41.54
CA THR A 759 -7.31 -23.69 42.66
C THR A 759 -6.86 -22.63 43.66
N ILE A 760 -7.77 -21.75 44.05
CA ILE A 760 -7.59 -20.75 45.11
C ILE A 760 -8.56 -21.11 46.23
N GLU A 761 -8.04 -21.24 47.45
CA GLU A 761 -8.84 -21.45 48.65
C GLU A 761 -8.87 -20.15 49.46
N THR A 762 -10.07 -19.63 49.77
CA THR A 762 -10.22 -18.44 50.62
C THR A 762 -10.01 -18.80 52.09
N GLN A 763 -9.82 -17.80 52.95
CA GLN A 763 -9.65 -18.02 54.40
C GLN A 763 -10.84 -18.75 55.06
N ASP A 764 -12.03 -18.68 54.46
CA ASP A 764 -13.24 -19.38 54.91
C ASP A 764 -13.34 -20.83 54.38
N GLY A 765 -12.31 -21.33 53.68
CA GLY A 765 -12.27 -22.68 53.11
C GLY A 765 -13.06 -22.87 51.81
N ILE A 766 -13.52 -21.78 51.18
CA ILE A 766 -14.19 -21.86 49.87
C ILE A 766 -13.12 -22.04 48.78
N ARG A 767 -13.27 -23.09 47.97
CA ARG A 767 -12.38 -23.40 46.86
C ARG A 767 -12.97 -22.93 45.54
N TYR A 768 -12.23 -22.06 44.85
CA TYR A 768 -12.49 -21.68 43.46
C TYR A 768 -11.46 -22.37 42.57
N SER A 769 -11.92 -23.17 41.62
CA SER A 769 -11.06 -23.79 40.60
C SER A 769 -11.38 -23.24 39.22
N ARG A 770 -10.36 -22.86 38.45
CA ARG A 770 -10.49 -22.47 37.05
C ARG A 770 -9.50 -23.26 36.19
N GLU A 771 -9.94 -23.70 35.02
CA GLU A 771 -9.06 -24.25 33.99
C GLU A 771 -8.26 -23.12 33.33
N VAL A 772 -6.94 -23.19 33.38
CA VAL A 772 -6.02 -22.20 32.81
C VAL A 772 -5.39 -22.73 31.52
N LYS A 773 -5.12 -24.04 31.46
CA LYS A 773 -4.64 -24.75 30.27
C LYS A 773 -5.25 -26.15 30.22
N PRO A 774 -5.31 -26.79 29.04
CA PRO A 774 -5.59 -28.21 28.93
C PRO A 774 -4.58 -29.04 29.72
N PRO A 775 -4.95 -30.25 30.19
CA PRO A 775 -4.00 -31.15 30.84
C PRO A 775 -2.84 -31.52 29.91
N THR A 776 -1.61 -31.51 30.43
CA THR A 776 -0.37 -31.79 29.67
C THR A 776 0.29 -33.07 30.16
N ARG A 777 0.82 -33.89 29.26
CA ARG A 777 1.57 -35.10 29.62
C ARG A 777 3.04 -34.77 29.89
N ASN A 778 3.62 -35.46 30.88
CA ASN A 778 5.05 -35.48 31.12
C ASN A 778 5.55 -36.93 31.05
N PHE A 779 6.57 -37.15 30.21
CA PHE A 779 7.17 -38.46 29.98
C PHE A 779 8.54 -38.52 30.64
N ARG A 780 8.74 -39.52 31.48
CA ARG A 780 10.05 -39.84 32.06
C ARG A 780 10.58 -41.14 31.48
N LEU A 781 11.74 -41.06 30.83
CA LEU A 781 12.44 -42.19 30.19
C LEU A 781 13.77 -42.46 30.91
N ALA A 782 14.18 -43.72 31.01
CA ALA A 782 15.44 -44.12 31.63
C ALA A 782 15.95 -45.45 31.04
N TRP A 783 17.28 -45.60 30.95
CA TRP A 783 17.95 -46.85 30.61
C TRP A 783 18.74 -47.30 31.83
N THR A 784 18.06 -48.05 32.71
CA THR A 784 18.62 -48.53 33.98
C THR A 784 19.45 -49.79 33.82
N ASP A 785 19.16 -50.56 32.78
CA ASP A 785 19.95 -51.73 32.40
C ASP A 785 21.16 -51.22 31.62
N GLY A 786 22.36 -51.36 32.18
CA GLY A 786 23.58 -50.81 31.59
C GLY A 786 23.76 -51.18 30.12
N ILE A 787 24.15 -50.22 29.29
CA ILE A 787 24.36 -50.36 27.85
C ILE A 787 25.86 -50.47 27.59
N ASP A 788 26.27 -51.61 27.07
CA ASP A 788 27.66 -51.87 26.67
C ASP A 788 27.98 -51.14 25.34
N ILE A 789 28.86 -50.15 25.41
CA ILE A 789 29.31 -49.37 24.26
C ILE A 789 30.69 -49.80 23.74
N SER A 790 31.26 -50.89 24.24
CA SER A 790 32.60 -51.36 23.87
C SER A 790 32.78 -51.57 22.36
N GLN A 791 31.72 -51.94 21.64
CA GLN A 791 31.72 -52.13 20.18
C GLN A 791 31.80 -50.82 19.38
N LEU A 792 31.48 -49.69 20.02
CA LEU A 792 31.56 -48.35 19.42
C LEU A 792 32.93 -47.70 19.65
N GLN A 793 33.73 -48.25 20.58
CA GLN A 793 35.02 -47.71 20.99
C GLN A 793 36.18 -48.35 20.20
N GLY A 794 37.14 -47.52 19.75
CA GLY A 794 38.33 -47.96 19.01
C GLY A 794 38.43 -47.40 17.59
N ALA A 795 39.49 -47.78 16.88
CA ALA A 795 39.78 -47.25 15.53
C ALA A 795 38.95 -47.91 14.41
N GLU A 796 38.47 -49.13 14.62
CA GLU A 796 37.71 -49.92 13.63
C GLU A 796 36.48 -50.56 14.32
N PRO A 797 35.42 -49.78 14.60
CA PRO A 797 34.26 -50.27 15.34
C PRO A 797 33.43 -51.27 14.51
N LEU A 798 33.04 -52.39 15.12
CA LEU A 798 32.14 -53.38 14.53
C LEU A 798 30.71 -53.04 14.92
N ILE A 799 30.02 -52.29 14.07
CA ILE A 799 28.75 -51.64 14.41
C ILE A 799 27.55 -52.44 13.88
N ASP A 800 26.72 -52.94 14.79
CA ASP A 800 25.38 -53.42 14.47
C ASP A 800 24.41 -52.25 14.33
N PHE A 801 23.56 -52.32 13.30
CA PHE A 801 22.65 -51.23 12.94
C PHE A 801 21.22 -51.68 12.68
N TRP A 802 20.30 -50.75 12.83
CA TRP A 802 18.89 -50.91 12.49
C TRP A 802 18.57 -50.20 11.17
N VAL A 803 17.62 -50.75 10.41
CA VAL A 803 17.06 -50.13 9.19
C VAL A 803 15.54 -50.00 9.32
N SER A 804 14.99 -48.85 8.92
CA SER A 804 13.55 -48.54 9.01
C SER A 804 12.72 -49.17 7.89
N SER A 805 13.36 -49.60 6.80
CA SER A 805 12.71 -50.16 5.62
C SER A 805 13.43 -51.40 5.09
N ASN A 806 12.67 -52.28 4.44
CA ASN A 806 13.21 -53.36 3.61
C ASN A 806 13.26 -52.99 2.12
N GLN A 807 12.91 -51.75 1.75
CA GLN A 807 12.96 -51.32 0.36
C GLN A 807 14.40 -51.11 -0.13
N THR A 808 14.59 -51.21 -1.45
CA THR A 808 15.89 -50.96 -2.09
C THR A 808 16.36 -49.53 -1.82
N GLY A 809 17.61 -49.38 -1.37
CA GLY A 809 18.22 -48.09 -1.06
C GLY A 809 18.07 -47.65 0.41
N ALA A 810 17.34 -48.41 1.24
CA ALA A 810 17.25 -48.14 2.68
C ALA A 810 18.63 -48.07 3.34
N GLN A 811 18.86 -47.02 4.12
CA GLN A 811 20.12 -46.81 4.84
C GLN A 811 19.96 -47.07 6.34
N PRO A 812 21.06 -47.35 7.07
CA PRO A 812 21.04 -47.47 8.53
C PRO A 812 20.47 -46.23 9.21
N ILE A 813 19.58 -46.41 10.20
CA ILE A 813 18.90 -45.30 10.91
C ILE A 813 19.33 -45.12 12.37
N ALA A 814 19.92 -46.17 12.95
CA ALA A 814 20.31 -46.21 14.35
C ALA A 814 21.37 -47.29 14.58
N VAL A 815 22.25 -47.02 15.52
CA VAL A 815 23.29 -47.96 15.97
C VAL A 815 22.83 -48.65 17.25
N GLN A 816 23.01 -49.97 17.34
CA GLN A 816 22.35 -50.78 18.37
C GLN A 816 22.63 -50.31 19.81
N ASN A 817 23.85 -49.91 20.15
CA ASN A 817 24.24 -49.58 21.52
C ASN A 817 24.52 -48.08 21.76
N ASP A 818 24.21 -47.20 20.80
CA ASP A 818 24.60 -45.77 20.81
C ASP A 818 23.70 -44.85 21.66
N ALA A 819 22.76 -45.40 22.42
CA ALA A 819 21.78 -44.57 23.15
C ALA A 819 22.42 -43.52 24.11
N PRO A 820 23.51 -43.81 24.87
CA PRO A 820 24.14 -42.82 25.75
C PRO A 820 24.69 -41.60 25.00
N ASP A 821 25.55 -41.83 23.99
CA ASP A 821 26.19 -40.77 23.22
C ASP A 821 25.19 -40.00 22.36
N LEU A 822 24.23 -40.71 21.75
CA LEU A 822 23.15 -40.11 20.98
C LEU A 822 22.34 -39.13 21.82
N MET A 823 21.97 -39.50 23.05
CA MET A 823 21.17 -38.66 23.92
C MET A 823 21.93 -37.40 24.37
N MET A 824 23.25 -37.47 24.58
CA MET A 824 24.08 -36.27 24.79
C MET A 824 24.10 -35.37 23.55
N GLY A 825 24.23 -35.96 22.36
CA GLY A 825 24.18 -35.24 21.08
C GLY A 825 22.86 -34.52 20.88
N VAL A 826 21.73 -35.17 21.18
CA VAL A 826 20.38 -34.60 21.07
C VAL A 826 20.22 -33.37 21.97
N ILE A 827 20.70 -33.41 23.22
CA ILE A 827 20.66 -32.23 24.09
C ILE A 827 21.49 -31.07 23.52
N ARG A 828 22.70 -31.35 23.01
CA ARG A 828 23.54 -30.31 22.40
C ARG A 828 22.91 -29.71 21.16
N TYR A 829 22.23 -30.53 20.36
CA TYR A 829 21.53 -30.10 19.14
C TYR A 829 20.30 -29.23 19.45
N LEU A 830 19.46 -29.65 20.42
CA LEU A 830 18.23 -28.93 20.77
C LEU A 830 18.45 -27.76 21.74
N GLN A 831 19.64 -27.67 22.34
CA GLN A 831 19.99 -26.68 23.37
C GLN A 831 19.01 -26.73 24.57
N GLY A 832 18.62 -27.93 24.97
CA GLY A 832 17.70 -28.14 26.10
C GLY A 832 16.24 -27.80 25.73
N ASN A 833 15.68 -26.78 26.38
CA ASN A 833 14.27 -26.39 26.24
C ASN A 833 14.01 -25.38 25.11
N VAL A 834 15.06 -24.91 24.42
CA VAL A 834 14.95 -23.87 23.38
C VAL A 834 14.27 -24.41 22.12
N SER A 835 14.66 -25.59 21.66
CA SER A 835 14.09 -26.22 20.47
C SER A 835 13.16 -27.38 20.84
N PRO A 836 11.96 -27.48 20.26
CA PRO A 836 11.05 -28.57 20.52
C PRO A 836 11.46 -29.84 19.76
N MET A 837 10.96 -30.98 20.22
CA MET A 837 11.04 -32.25 19.50
C MET A 837 9.70 -32.97 19.56
N VAL A 838 9.57 -34.06 18.80
CA VAL A 838 8.35 -34.88 18.80
C VAL A 838 8.69 -36.26 19.36
N TYR A 839 8.08 -36.60 20.49
CA TYR A 839 8.22 -37.91 21.10
C TYR A 839 7.29 -38.92 20.42
N LEU A 840 7.89 -39.95 19.82
CA LEU A 840 7.21 -41.05 19.16
C LEU A 840 7.46 -42.35 19.95
N PRO A 841 6.49 -42.86 20.73
CA PRO A 841 6.71 -43.99 21.63
C PRO A 841 6.89 -45.33 20.92
N ASN A 842 6.38 -45.45 19.68
CA ASN A 842 6.52 -46.65 18.88
C ASN A 842 6.53 -46.29 17.39
N ILE A 843 7.45 -46.89 16.64
CA ILE A 843 7.55 -46.76 15.19
C ILE A 843 7.67 -48.16 14.61
N THR A 844 6.75 -48.52 13.70
CA THR A 844 6.76 -49.83 13.05
C THR A 844 7.71 -49.84 11.86
N LYS A 845 8.50 -50.91 11.68
CA LYS A 845 9.37 -51.08 10.51
C LYS A 845 8.53 -51.17 9.23
N SER A 846 8.94 -50.46 8.18
CA SER A 846 8.33 -50.55 6.85
C SER A 846 8.70 -51.86 6.17
N THR A 847 7.70 -52.60 5.70
CA THR A 847 7.85 -53.85 4.94
C THR A 847 7.38 -53.73 3.49
N SER A 848 6.84 -52.58 3.08
CA SER A 848 6.31 -52.31 1.74
C SER A 848 6.53 -50.84 1.35
N ALA A 849 6.46 -50.51 0.05
CA ALA A 849 6.56 -49.13 -0.41
C ALA A 849 5.47 -48.21 0.21
N SER A 850 4.26 -48.72 0.44
CA SER A 850 3.21 -47.99 1.16
C SER A 850 3.51 -47.80 2.65
N GLY A 851 4.38 -48.62 3.25
CA GLY A 851 4.82 -48.50 4.63
C GLY A 851 5.96 -47.50 4.83
N ASP A 852 6.59 -47.03 3.75
CA ASP A 852 7.64 -46.00 3.83
C ASP A 852 7.09 -44.63 4.19
N PHE A 853 5.81 -44.39 3.89
CA PHE A 853 5.08 -43.19 4.25
C PHE A 853 4.00 -43.53 5.28
N ARG A 854 4.13 -43.01 6.51
CA ARG A 854 3.23 -43.32 7.64
C ARG A 854 2.68 -42.04 8.24
N VAL A 855 1.38 -42.00 8.50
CA VAL A 855 0.72 -40.88 9.18
C VAL A 855 0.23 -41.35 10.54
N LEU A 856 0.85 -40.85 11.60
CA LEU A 856 0.45 -41.05 12.98
C LEU A 856 -0.55 -39.95 13.36
N GLN A 857 -1.72 -40.34 13.84
CA GLN A 857 -2.87 -39.45 13.99
C GLN A 857 -3.34 -39.35 15.44
N ARG A 858 -3.03 -40.35 16.26
CA ARG A 858 -3.58 -40.45 17.61
C ARG A 858 -2.69 -39.76 18.63
N GLN A 859 -3.30 -39.18 19.66
CA GLN A 859 -2.56 -38.55 20.75
C GLN A 859 -1.60 -39.54 21.44
N THR A 860 -1.91 -40.83 21.49
CA THR A 860 -1.02 -41.84 22.09
C THR A 860 0.21 -42.20 21.25
N GLU A 861 0.21 -41.84 19.96
CA GLU A 861 1.28 -42.17 19.01
C GLU A 861 2.33 -41.06 18.88
N GLN A 862 2.05 -39.88 19.43
CA GLN A 862 2.89 -38.69 19.27
C GLN A 862 2.67 -37.70 20.42
N ALA A 863 3.71 -36.95 20.75
CA ALA A 863 3.62 -35.79 21.63
C ALA A 863 4.66 -34.75 21.20
N LEU A 864 4.22 -33.51 20.98
CA LEU A 864 5.12 -32.37 20.84
C LEU A 864 5.67 -32.01 22.21
N VAL A 865 6.99 -32.07 22.41
CA VAL A 865 7.62 -31.93 23.73
C VAL A 865 8.86 -31.04 23.72
N THR A 866 9.21 -30.51 24.89
CA THR A 866 10.53 -29.94 25.19
C THR A 866 11.27 -30.79 26.22
N LEU A 867 12.60 -30.72 26.23
CA LEU A 867 13.44 -31.33 27.25
C LEU A 867 13.52 -30.40 28.46
N GLU A 868 13.01 -30.83 29.62
CA GLU A 868 13.04 -30.04 30.85
C GLU A 868 14.27 -30.29 31.72
N SER A 869 14.88 -31.48 31.63
CA SER A 869 15.96 -31.90 32.53
C SER A 869 17.29 -32.08 31.81
N GLU A 870 18.38 -31.84 32.54
CA GLU A 870 19.71 -32.31 32.16
C GLU A 870 19.74 -33.84 32.07
N ILE A 871 20.64 -34.37 31.23
CA ILE A 871 20.89 -35.81 31.12
C ILE A 871 22.09 -36.16 31.99
N THR A 872 21.92 -37.16 32.86
CA THR A 872 23.01 -37.75 33.62
C THR A 872 23.30 -39.15 33.10
N ILE A 873 24.55 -39.38 32.72
CA ILE A 873 25.08 -40.67 32.31
C ILE A 873 26.08 -41.13 33.36
N GLU A 874 25.99 -42.38 33.79
CA GLU A 874 26.89 -42.95 34.79
C GLU A 874 27.57 -44.20 34.25
N ASN A 875 28.89 -44.29 34.42
CA ASN A 875 29.66 -45.51 34.15
C ASN A 875 29.31 -46.56 35.22
N VAL A 876 28.95 -47.76 34.76
CA VAL A 876 28.65 -48.92 35.60
C VAL A 876 29.88 -49.82 35.77
N VAL A 877 30.59 -50.10 34.67
CA VAL A 877 31.81 -50.92 34.62
C VAL A 877 32.56 -50.67 33.30
N GLY A 878 33.87 -50.90 33.28
CA GLY A 878 34.70 -50.84 32.07
C GLY A 878 35.68 -49.67 32.09
N ASP A 879 36.64 -49.71 31.16
CA ASP A 879 37.69 -48.70 31.00
C ASP A 879 37.39 -47.79 29.80
N GLU A 880 37.63 -46.49 29.97
CA GLU A 880 37.39 -45.46 28.95
C GLU A 880 38.11 -45.78 27.62
N LEU A 881 37.35 -45.73 26.52
CA LEU A 881 37.83 -45.80 25.12
C LEU A 881 38.59 -47.10 24.74
N GLN A 882 38.37 -48.22 25.44
CA GLN A 882 39.06 -49.50 25.14
C GLN A 882 38.18 -50.50 24.37
N THR A 883 38.73 -51.05 23.28
CA THR A 883 38.09 -52.11 22.48
C THR A 883 38.29 -53.47 23.16
N GLY A 884 37.30 -53.94 23.92
CA GLY A 884 37.29 -55.28 24.56
C GLY A 884 37.14 -55.31 26.09
N THR A 885 37.44 -54.19 26.77
CA THR A 885 37.08 -53.92 28.19
C THR A 885 36.23 -52.65 28.32
N GLY A 886 35.56 -52.28 27.22
CA GLY A 886 34.90 -50.99 27.07
C GLY A 886 33.76 -50.75 28.05
N GLU A 887 33.27 -49.51 28.01
CA GLU A 887 32.39 -49.00 29.06
C GLU A 887 30.95 -49.49 28.93
N VAL A 888 30.32 -49.65 30.09
CA VAL A 888 28.88 -49.87 30.22
C VAL A 888 28.28 -48.65 30.90
N PHE A 889 27.40 -47.93 30.19
CA PHE A 889 26.77 -46.71 30.68
C PHE A 889 25.30 -46.93 31.05
N ARG A 890 24.81 -46.20 32.05
CA ARG A 890 23.37 -46.07 32.35
C ARG A 890 22.91 -44.62 32.14
N ILE A 891 21.66 -44.44 31.72
CA ILE A 891 21.03 -43.12 31.61
C ILE A 891 19.98 -42.99 32.72
N ALA A 892 20.23 -42.11 33.68
CA ALA A 892 19.46 -42.05 34.93
C ALA A 892 17.98 -41.67 34.72
N SER A 893 17.72 -40.51 34.08
CA SER A 893 16.39 -40.19 33.56
C SER A 893 16.40 -38.98 32.63
N ILE A 894 15.42 -38.93 31.73
CA ILE A 894 15.14 -37.82 30.82
C ILE A 894 13.67 -37.46 30.98
N ASN A 895 13.37 -36.18 31.22
CA ASN A 895 12.01 -35.66 31.35
C ASN A 895 11.62 -34.85 30.10
N LEU A 896 10.50 -35.23 29.49
CA LEU A 896 9.92 -34.60 28.32
C LEU A 896 8.56 -34.01 28.66
N ARG A 897 8.39 -32.72 28.45
CA ARG A 897 7.13 -32.01 28.76
C ARG A 897 6.38 -31.65 27.50
N GLU A 898 5.10 -32.02 27.43
CA GLU A 898 4.22 -31.73 26.30
C GLU A 898 3.86 -30.24 26.20
N ILE A 899 3.87 -29.71 24.97
CA ILE A 899 3.47 -28.35 24.60
C ILE A 899 2.00 -28.37 24.13
N THR A 900 1.19 -27.37 24.53
CA THR A 900 -0.26 -27.28 24.22
C THR A 900 -0.76 -25.86 23.91
#